data_AF-A0A538C910-F1
#
_entry.id   AF-A0A538C910-F1
#
_cell.length_a   1.000
_cell.length_b   1.000
_cell.length_c   1.000
_cell.angle_alpha   90.00
_cell.angle_beta   90.00
_cell.angle_gamma   90.00
#
_symmetry.space_group_name_H-M   'P 1'
#
loop_
_entity.id
_entity.type
_entity.pdbx_description
1 polymer ?
#
loop_
_entity_poly.entity_id
_entity_poly.type
_entity_poly.pdbx_seq_one_letter_code
_entity_poly.pdbx_strand_id
1 'polypeptide(L)'
;MTPEDTPGLAAPSGHDGIPAPATQLKSRERDEDRPTRKPLDLWDRIRLFLLFVGAWFLLLWASMAQFDPAISSRQAFDQTLRGYWWLLALAGLEVIRQTHYLVSEHWARWHRTWTGFFAGLEKRTGRMNDWTRFRLSRVMKLLFILAIIDLALAKIYHLPPATALIQLPIAIVKALPFAFQLAFGFFFIVFQFVGLFWFLSRGGVDVYMPDDIKTRFTDVKGQDAVLKRVGENIIFLEDPESIEKRGGYVPGGILLWGPPGTGKTLMAQAVAGETSRPFVFVEPGSFINMFFGVGILKVKGLYRKLRKLALRHGGVIVFFDEADSLGNRGSAGTGGFNTASALDPWAPKACNGMAYLSRESAAALFRESLSTGDVGQPRRLVDRVIAGMGMGGGGMGTLQSLLAEMSGLKKPRGFFNRVVRRILGMRPKPPPKYRILHIFATNRPDVLDEAMLRPGRIDRIYKVGYPSKEGRRETYEYYLAKVTHILTRDQVEKLAVITPYATGAGIQDMVNEALVIAVRDGRDAIEWKDILRAKQLKEHGLPDDFEYIERERHATAIHEACHAVVSYRLRKHAVIDMATIERRGDVGGFVSFIPLEDQLFNWKSEWEVDIMGSLASLAGERMFFDEDNSAGVGGDLRNATRIATIMEAYTGMTRSPSSASPSGGAASPLRTAPIETSSRPSWASGSRGGWRSTTSARGFFSRATAEKSWPSRMLWRPARRSPGRTSPPSSKACRAPWSTGGPTGARSSGSGPRLTTRRRWQPTSSTPR
;
A
#
# COMPACT_ATOMS: atom_id res chain seq x y z
N MET A 1 56.71 43.21 19.81
CA MET A 1 55.32 42.84 20.15
C MET A 1 54.35 43.36 19.08
N THR A 2 54.56 42.96 17.84
CA THR A 2 53.58 42.15 17.10
C THR A 2 53.76 40.68 17.51
N PRO A 3 52.85 39.78 17.12
CA PRO A 3 53.11 38.91 15.95
C PRO A 3 52.07 39.20 14.85
N GLU A 4 52.38 39.51 13.57
CA GLU A 4 53.36 38.93 12.63
C GLU A 4 53.20 37.40 12.51
N ASP A 5 52.38 36.95 11.55
CA ASP A 5 52.72 36.66 10.13
C ASP A 5 53.30 35.24 10.01
N THR A 6 52.72 34.30 9.26
CA THR A 6 52.66 34.27 7.78
C THR A 6 51.68 33.14 7.29
N PRO A 7 51.44 32.93 5.97
CA PRO A 7 50.10 32.56 5.48
C PRO A 7 49.99 31.21 4.74
N GLY A 8 48.76 30.90 4.28
CA GLY A 8 48.57 30.28 2.96
C GLY A 8 47.66 29.05 2.88
N LEU A 9 46.50 29.21 2.22
CA LEU A 9 46.05 28.31 1.15
C LEU A 9 44.88 28.96 0.38
N ALA A 10 45.21 29.55 -0.77
CA ALA A 10 44.22 30.13 -1.67
C ALA A 10 43.55 29.02 -2.51
N ALA A 11 42.21 29.01 -2.56
CA ALA A 11 41.47 28.27 -3.58
C ALA A 11 41.52 29.06 -4.90
N PRO A 12 41.70 28.41 -6.07
CA PRO A 12 41.87 29.10 -7.33
C PRO A 12 40.57 29.79 -7.80
N SER A 13 40.66 31.09 -8.06
CA SER A 13 39.62 31.87 -8.74
C SER A 13 39.70 31.63 -10.26
N GLY A 14 38.63 31.14 -10.87
CA GLY A 14 38.62 30.94 -12.33
C GLY A 14 37.50 30.05 -12.86
N HIS A 15 36.24 30.47 -12.73
CA HIS A 15 35.22 30.13 -13.72
C HIS A 15 34.22 31.27 -13.88
N ASP A 16 33.86 31.54 -15.12
CA ASP A 16 33.26 32.79 -15.56
C ASP A 16 31.78 32.94 -15.19
N GLY A 17 31.40 34.17 -14.87
CA GLY A 17 30.24 34.78 -15.51
C GLY A 17 28.84 34.21 -15.21
N ILE A 18 28.52 33.90 -13.96
CA ILE A 18 27.10 33.94 -13.51
C ILE A 18 26.97 34.95 -12.36
N PRO A 19 26.43 36.17 -12.59
CA PRO A 19 26.08 37.05 -11.50
C PRO A 19 24.88 36.45 -10.76
N ALA A 20 25.11 35.94 -9.56
CA ALA A 20 24.05 35.56 -8.64
C ALA A 20 23.78 36.70 -7.64
N PRO A 21 22.93 37.69 -7.95
CA PRO A 21 22.22 38.39 -6.91
C PRO A 21 21.22 37.38 -6.34
N ALA A 22 21.68 36.58 -5.38
CA ALA A 22 20.79 35.90 -4.45
C ALA A 22 20.12 37.00 -3.62
N THR A 23 19.09 37.62 -4.21
CA THR A 23 18.17 38.52 -3.51
C THR A 23 17.67 37.73 -2.31
N GLN A 24 18.19 38.08 -1.12
CA GLN A 24 17.79 37.40 0.11
C GLN A 24 16.27 37.50 0.18
N LEU A 25 15.58 36.37 -0.03
CA LEU A 25 14.13 36.32 -0.09
C LEU A 25 13.61 36.71 1.30
N LYS A 26 13.34 38.00 1.48
CA LYS A 26 12.95 38.58 2.77
C LYS A 26 11.73 37.81 3.26
N SER A 27 11.95 36.98 4.28
CA SER A 27 10.92 36.08 4.76
C SER A 27 9.73 36.91 5.22
N ARG A 28 8.53 36.53 4.78
CA ARG A 28 7.32 37.27 5.14
C ARG A 28 7.11 37.13 6.65
N GLU A 29 7.14 38.26 7.36
CA GLU A 29 6.80 38.35 8.79
C GLU A 29 5.52 37.56 9.10
N ARG A 30 5.60 36.70 10.12
CA ARG A 30 4.49 35.83 10.52
C ARG A 30 3.29 36.68 10.92
N ASP A 31 2.09 36.27 10.53
CA ASP A 31 0.87 37.04 10.80
C ASP A 31 0.54 37.17 12.31
N GLU A 32 1.24 36.43 13.17
CA GLU A 32 1.11 36.49 14.64
C GLU A 32 1.91 37.65 15.25
N ASP A 33 3.12 37.87 14.73
CA ASP A 33 4.11 38.88 15.19
C ASP A 33 3.77 40.30 14.70
N ARG A 34 2.88 40.41 13.71
CA ARG A 34 2.47 41.69 13.12
C ARG A 34 1.72 42.56 14.14
N PRO A 35 2.13 43.82 14.34
CA PRO A 35 1.43 44.75 15.21
C PRO A 35 0.14 45.33 14.58
N THR A 36 -0.04 45.16 13.27
CA THR A 36 -1.21 45.58 12.48
C THR A 36 -1.89 44.39 11.79
N ARG A 37 -3.13 44.60 11.33
CA ARG A 37 -3.88 43.62 10.57
C ARG A 37 -3.25 43.38 9.20
N LYS A 38 -3.28 42.15 8.70
CA LYS A 38 -2.85 41.82 7.32
C LYS A 38 -3.69 42.65 6.32
N PRO A 39 -3.08 43.35 5.35
CA PRO A 39 -3.81 44.04 4.30
C PRO A 39 -4.67 43.07 3.48
N LEU A 40 -5.93 43.46 3.25
CA LEU A 40 -6.81 42.79 2.30
C LEU A 40 -6.50 43.21 0.86
N ASP A 41 -6.75 42.29 -0.07
CA ASP A 41 -6.76 42.58 -1.50
C ASP A 41 -7.93 43.49 -1.89
N LEU A 42 -7.80 44.25 -2.97
CA LEU A 42 -8.76 45.26 -3.41
C LEU A 42 -10.12 44.64 -3.75
N TRP A 43 -10.14 43.44 -4.35
CA TRP A 43 -11.39 42.69 -4.57
C TRP A 43 -12.05 42.23 -3.26
N ASP A 44 -11.27 41.73 -2.30
CA ASP A 44 -11.75 41.31 -0.98
C ASP A 44 -12.36 42.47 -0.16
N ARG A 45 -11.92 43.71 -0.42
CA ARG A 45 -12.49 44.95 0.16
C ARG A 45 -13.81 45.34 -0.49
N ILE A 46 -13.88 45.28 -1.82
CA ILE A 46 -14.93 45.95 -2.59
C ILE A 46 -16.08 45.00 -2.97
N ARG A 47 -15.87 43.67 -3.04
CA ARG A 47 -16.88 42.71 -3.54
C ARG A 47 -18.25 42.76 -2.85
N LEU A 48 -18.32 43.04 -1.54
CA LEU A 48 -19.60 43.10 -0.82
C LEU A 48 -20.31 44.44 -1.05
N PHE A 49 -19.54 45.53 -1.16
CA PHE A 49 -20.06 46.83 -1.56
C PHE A 49 -20.63 46.75 -2.99
N LEU A 50 -19.89 46.18 -3.94
CA LEU A 50 -20.38 45.93 -5.30
C LEU A 50 -21.57 44.97 -5.35
N LEU A 51 -21.63 43.97 -4.46
CA LEU A 51 -22.80 43.09 -4.37
C LEU A 51 -24.05 43.86 -3.95
N PHE A 52 -23.97 44.71 -2.93
CA PHE A 52 -25.12 45.47 -2.45
C PHE A 52 -25.52 46.61 -3.39
N VAL A 53 -24.55 47.38 -3.91
CA VAL A 53 -24.80 48.45 -4.88
C VAL A 53 -25.25 47.88 -6.23
N GLY A 54 -24.63 46.79 -6.69
CA GLY A 54 -25.04 46.09 -7.91
C GLY A 54 -26.41 45.45 -7.79
N ALA A 55 -26.77 44.84 -6.65
CA ALA A 55 -28.12 44.37 -6.40
C ALA A 55 -29.14 45.52 -6.37
N TRP A 56 -28.80 46.65 -5.76
CA TRP A 56 -29.67 47.83 -5.76
C TRP A 56 -29.85 48.40 -7.17
N PHE A 57 -28.79 48.47 -7.98
CA PHE A 57 -28.86 48.93 -9.37
C PHE A 57 -29.60 47.95 -10.29
N LEU A 58 -29.47 46.63 -10.07
CA LEU A 58 -30.26 45.61 -10.76
C LEU A 58 -31.75 45.72 -10.41
N LEU A 59 -32.09 46.08 -9.17
CA LEU A 59 -33.47 46.34 -8.76
C LEU A 59 -34.00 47.67 -9.34
N LEU A 60 -33.17 48.71 -9.44
CA LEU A 60 -33.50 49.94 -10.15
C LEU A 60 -33.79 49.66 -11.63
N TRP A 61 -32.91 48.90 -12.29
CA TRP A 61 -33.09 48.46 -13.67
C TRP A 61 -34.35 47.60 -13.84
N ALA A 62 -34.60 46.66 -12.94
CA ALA A 62 -35.81 45.84 -12.96
C ALA A 62 -37.08 46.69 -12.76
N SER A 63 -37.02 47.75 -11.93
CA SER A 63 -38.11 48.71 -11.77
C SER A 63 -38.35 49.53 -13.03
N MET A 64 -37.31 49.85 -13.82
CA MET A 64 -37.43 50.55 -15.11
C MET A 64 -37.82 49.61 -16.27
N ALA A 65 -37.55 48.31 -16.15
CA ALA A 65 -37.81 47.31 -17.19
C ALA A 65 -39.17 46.62 -17.06
N GLN A 66 -39.89 46.83 -15.95
CA GLN A 66 -41.31 46.47 -15.86
C GLN A 66 -42.11 47.46 -16.71
N PHE A 67 -42.71 46.95 -17.78
CA PHE A 67 -43.40 47.73 -18.82
C PHE A 67 -44.71 48.39 -18.31
N ASP A 68 -44.56 49.47 -17.54
CA ASP A 68 -45.63 50.42 -17.24
C ASP A 68 -45.27 51.78 -17.88
N PRO A 69 -46.02 52.29 -18.88
CA PRO A 69 -45.61 53.46 -19.69
C PRO A 69 -45.44 54.80 -18.94
N ALA A 70 -45.72 54.86 -17.64
CA ALA A 70 -45.89 56.11 -16.89
C ALA A 70 -44.78 56.45 -15.87
N ILE A 71 -43.81 55.56 -15.61
CA ILE A 71 -42.77 55.82 -14.60
C ILE A 71 -41.52 56.51 -15.19
N SER A 72 -41.29 57.76 -14.80
CA SER A 72 -40.04 58.46 -15.11
C SER A 72 -38.85 57.86 -14.36
N SER A 73 -37.64 58.02 -14.90
CA SER A 73 -36.40 57.55 -14.26
C SER A 73 -36.19 58.09 -12.84
N ARG A 74 -36.66 59.32 -12.56
CA ARG A 74 -36.67 59.89 -11.20
C ARG A 74 -37.64 59.17 -10.27
N GLN A 75 -38.84 58.82 -10.74
CA GLN A 75 -39.81 58.06 -9.94
C GLN A 75 -39.33 56.62 -9.68
N ALA A 76 -38.75 55.94 -10.69
CA ALA A 76 -38.15 54.62 -10.50
C ALA A 76 -36.97 54.65 -9.51
N PHE A 77 -36.14 55.71 -9.55
CA PHE A 77 -35.09 55.94 -8.57
C PHE A 77 -35.65 56.13 -7.16
N ASP A 78 -36.62 57.03 -6.98
CA ASP A 78 -37.27 57.29 -5.69
C ASP A 78 -37.98 56.06 -5.11
N GLN A 79 -38.65 55.28 -5.97
CA GLN A 79 -39.34 54.04 -5.59
C GLN A 79 -38.35 52.95 -5.17
N THR A 80 -37.25 52.77 -5.93
CA THR A 80 -36.18 51.82 -5.58
C THR A 80 -35.43 52.27 -4.32
N LEU A 81 -35.21 53.58 -4.16
CA LEU A 81 -34.61 54.15 -2.96
C LEU A 81 -35.49 53.88 -1.73
N ARG A 82 -36.79 54.20 -1.78
CA ARG A 82 -37.71 53.98 -0.63
C ARG A 82 -37.95 52.49 -0.36
N GLY A 83 -38.09 51.67 -1.39
CA GLY A 83 -38.34 50.22 -1.24
C GLY A 83 -37.10 49.41 -0.81
N TYR A 84 -35.90 49.83 -1.22
CA TYR A 84 -34.66 49.07 -1.02
C TYR A 84 -33.52 49.88 -0.37
N TRP A 85 -33.82 50.96 0.37
CA TRP A 85 -32.82 51.78 1.09
C TRP A 85 -31.89 50.94 1.98
N TRP A 86 -32.39 49.82 2.50
CA TRP A 86 -31.64 48.90 3.34
C TRP A 86 -30.41 48.30 2.62
N LEU A 87 -30.42 48.15 1.29
CA LEU A 87 -29.23 47.74 0.52
C LEU A 87 -28.15 48.82 0.55
N LEU A 88 -28.53 50.10 0.46
CA LEU A 88 -27.60 51.22 0.59
C LEU A 88 -27.11 51.37 2.03
N ALA A 89 -27.95 51.10 3.02
CA ALA A 89 -27.53 51.05 4.43
C ALA A 89 -26.53 49.90 4.70
N LEU A 90 -26.73 48.72 4.09
CA LEU A 90 -25.77 47.62 4.14
C LEU A 90 -24.46 47.97 3.41
N ALA A 91 -24.53 48.67 2.28
CA ALA A 91 -23.35 49.20 1.58
C ALA A 91 -22.59 50.23 2.46
N GLY A 92 -23.30 51.11 3.17
CA GLY A 92 -22.71 52.05 4.13
C GLY A 92 -22.07 51.37 5.34
N LEU A 93 -22.72 50.34 5.91
CA LEU A 93 -22.14 49.50 6.97
C LEU A 93 -20.89 48.74 6.49
N GLU A 94 -20.90 48.29 5.23
CA GLU A 94 -19.72 47.69 4.59
C GLU A 94 -18.59 48.72 4.44
N VAL A 95 -18.88 49.96 4.03
CA VAL A 95 -17.89 51.06 4.02
C VAL A 95 -17.31 51.29 5.41
N ILE A 96 -18.14 51.40 6.46
CA ILE A 96 -17.68 51.55 7.84
C ILE A 96 -16.77 50.38 8.26
N ARG A 97 -17.12 49.14 7.89
CA ARG A 97 -16.32 47.94 8.15
C ARG A 97 -14.98 47.97 7.42
N GLN A 98 -14.95 48.41 6.16
CA GLN A 98 -13.72 48.55 5.39
C GLN A 98 -12.84 49.70 5.91
N THR A 99 -13.43 50.81 6.38
CA THR A 99 -12.69 51.88 7.09
C THR A 99 -12.07 51.35 8.37
N HIS A 100 -12.80 50.61 9.21
CA HIS A 100 -12.25 49.96 10.39
C HIS A 100 -11.09 48.99 10.06
N TYR A 101 -11.18 48.27 8.95
CA TYR A 101 -10.09 47.41 8.46
C TYR A 101 -8.88 48.20 7.98
N LEU A 102 -9.08 49.24 7.17
CA LEU A 102 -8.01 50.10 6.66
C LEU A 102 -7.25 50.78 7.80
N VAL A 103 -7.95 51.30 8.80
CA VAL A 103 -7.35 51.87 10.02
C VAL A 103 -6.61 50.78 10.83
N SER A 104 -7.14 49.55 10.90
CA SER A 104 -6.46 48.43 11.58
C SER A 104 -5.21 47.90 10.86
N GLU A 105 -5.08 48.16 9.56
CA GLU A 105 -3.91 47.79 8.74
C GLU A 105 -2.78 48.81 8.89
N HIS A 106 -3.10 50.10 9.07
CA HIS A 106 -2.12 51.17 9.20
C HIS A 106 -1.80 51.54 10.65
N TRP A 107 -2.73 51.34 11.61
CA TRP A 107 -2.58 51.82 12.98
C TRP A 107 -2.55 50.69 14.03
N ALA A 108 -1.34 50.35 14.48
CA ALA A 108 -1.09 49.24 15.42
C ALA A 108 -1.76 49.40 16.80
N ARG A 109 -1.97 50.64 17.26
CA ARG A 109 -2.66 50.91 18.54
C ARG A 109 -4.15 50.59 18.43
N TRP A 110 -4.79 51.03 17.35
CA TRP A 110 -6.19 50.72 17.04
C TRP A 110 -6.42 49.22 16.84
N HIS A 111 -5.51 48.53 16.14
CA HIS A 111 -5.62 47.08 16.01
C HIS A 111 -5.53 46.36 17.37
N ARG A 112 -4.63 46.81 18.27
CA ARG A 112 -4.50 46.25 19.63
C ARG A 112 -5.68 46.55 20.55
N THR A 113 -6.26 47.75 20.50
CA THR A 113 -7.45 48.07 21.31
C THR A 113 -8.68 47.27 20.86
N TRP A 114 -8.93 47.15 19.56
CA TRP A 114 -10.05 46.35 19.05
C TRP A 114 -9.85 44.84 19.24
N THR A 115 -8.64 44.31 19.05
CA THR A 115 -8.37 42.90 19.37
C THR A 115 -8.49 42.62 20.88
N GLY A 116 -8.05 43.55 21.74
CA GLY A 116 -8.28 43.50 23.18
C GLY A 116 -9.76 43.55 23.58
N PHE A 117 -10.55 44.43 22.96
CA PHE A 117 -12.00 44.52 23.16
C PHE A 117 -12.71 43.21 22.79
N PHE A 118 -12.46 42.67 21.60
CA PHE A 118 -13.04 41.39 21.18
C PHE A 118 -12.54 40.20 22.00
N ALA A 119 -11.30 40.21 22.49
CA ALA A 119 -10.80 39.19 23.42
C ALA A 119 -11.49 39.29 24.81
N GLY A 120 -11.77 40.50 25.30
CA GLY A 120 -12.58 40.72 26.49
C GLY A 120 -14.03 40.26 26.31
N LEU A 121 -14.61 40.49 25.13
CA LEU A 121 -15.95 40.04 24.75
C LEU A 121 -15.99 38.52 24.55
N GLU A 122 -14.91 37.89 24.06
CA GLU A 122 -14.75 36.43 24.03
C GLU A 122 -14.67 35.85 25.45
N LYS A 123 -13.91 36.47 26.37
CA LYS A 123 -13.90 36.09 27.80
C LYS A 123 -15.28 36.23 28.46
N ARG A 124 -16.03 37.31 28.18
CA ARG A 124 -17.39 37.51 28.72
C ARG A 124 -18.39 36.51 28.13
N THR A 125 -18.40 36.31 26.81
CA THR A 125 -19.30 35.34 26.16
C THR A 125 -18.91 33.88 26.39
N GLY A 126 -17.67 33.61 26.84
CA GLY A 126 -17.22 32.32 27.34
C GLY A 126 -17.70 31.97 28.76
N ARG A 127 -18.33 32.91 29.49
CA ARG A 127 -19.02 32.61 30.77
C ARG A 127 -20.40 31.97 30.57
N MET A 128 -20.97 32.05 29.38
CA MET A 128 -22.21 31.33 29.05
C MET A 128 -21.88 29.87 28.77
N ASN A 129 -22.63 28.95 29.38
CA ASN A 129 -22.57 27.52 29.05
C ASN A 129 -22.73 27.33 27.53
N ASP A 130 -21.82 26.58 26.90
CA ASP A 130 -21.81 26.30 25.46
C ASP A 130 -23.16 25.76 24.95
N TRP A 131 -23.87 25.00 25.79
CA TRP A 131 -25.21 24.50 25.51
C TRP A 131 -26.25 25.61 25.34
N THR A 132 -26.24 26.61 26.24
CA THR A 132 -27.12 27.78 26.17
C THR A 132 -26.82 28.62 24.94
N ARG A 133 -25.53 28.79 24.61
CA ARG A 133 -25.09 29.51 23.39
C ARG A 133 -25.51 28.79 22.11
N PHE A 134 -25.44 27.45 22.08
CA PHE A 134 -25.93 26.63 20.97
C PHE A 134 -27.44 26.74 20.79
N ARG A 135 -28.21 26.62 21.89
CA ARG A 135 -29.67 26.78 21.89
C ARG A 135 -30.08 28.16 21.38
N LEU A 136 -29.52 29.23 21.94
CA LEU A 136 -29.82 30.61 21.53
C LEU A 136 -29.48 30.85 20.04
N SER A 137 -28.35 30.34 19.55
CA SER A 137 -28.00 30.44 18.13
C SER A 137 -28.96 29.67 17.21
N ARG A 138 -29.49 28.51 17.65
CA ARG A 138 -30.57 27.81 16.92
C ARG A 138 -31.88 28.61 16.93
N VAL A 139 -32.31 29.10 18.08
CA VAL A 139 -33.55 29.87 18.23
C VAL A 139 -33.50 31.14 17.37
N MET A 140 -32.43 31.92 17.45
CA MET A 140 -32.26 33.12 16.61
C MET A 140 -32.25 32.81 15.11
N LYS A 141 -31.66 31.68 14.68
CA LYS A 141 -31.73 31.24 13.29
C LYS A 141 -33.13 30.80 12.87
N LEU A 142 -33.84 30.10 13.75
CA LEU A 142 -35.22 29.67 13.50
C LEU A 142 -36.14 30.89 13.37
N LEU A 143 -36.06 31.85 14.28
CA LEU A 143 -36.80 33.11 14.22
C LEU A 143 -36.47 33.91 12.95
N PHE A 144 -35.20 33.98 12.55
CA PHE A 144 -34.78 34.64 11.31
C PHE A 144 -35.31 33.93 10.04
N ILE A 145 -35.30 32.60 10.02
CA ILE A 145 -35.87 31.81 8.91
C ILE A 145 -37.40 31.99 8.86
N LEU A 146 -38.08 31.97 10.02
CA LEU A 146 -39.52 32.21 10.12
C LEU A 146 -39.90 33.61 9.63
N ALA A 147 -39.13 34.64 9.99
CA ALA A 147 -39.35 36.01 9.51
C ALA A 147 -39.12 36.15 7.98
N ILE A 148 -38.16 35.42 7.40
CA ILE A 148 -37.98 35.37 5.94
C ILE A 148 -39.14 34.65 5.26
N ILE A 149 -39.61 33.54 5.83
CA ILE A 149 -40.75 32.76 5.31
C ILE A 149 -42.03 33.62 5.37
N ASP A 150 -42.25 34.34 6.48
CA ASP A 150 -43.36 35.28 6.65
C ASP A 150 -43.34 36.41 5.60
N LEU A 151 -42.20 37.09 5.44
CA LEU A 151 -42.01 38.11 4.40
C LEU A 151 -42.21 37.57 2.97
N ALA A 152 -41.79 36.32 2.71
CA ALA A 152 -41.99 35.67 1.41
C ALA A 152 -43.47 35.31 1.18
N LEU A 153 -44.16 34.77 2.20
CA LEU A 153 -45.58 34.43 2.14
C LEU A 153 -46.45 35.68 1.99
N ALA A 154 -46.16 36.75 2.75
CA ALA A 154 -46.80 38.06 2.61
C ALA A 154 -46.71 38.58 1.16
N LYS A 155 -45.54 38.42 0.53
CA LYS A 155 -45.32 38.81 -0.87
C LYS A 155 -46.02 37.90 -1.89
N ILE A 156 -46.04 36.59 -1.66
CA ILE A 156 -46.67 35.59 -2.56
C ILE A 156 -48.20 35.70 -2.54
N TYR A 157 -48.78 35.91 -1.36
CA TYR A 157 -50.24 36.01 -1.16
C TYR A 157 -50.76 37.46 -1.20
N HIS A 158 -49.91 38.44 -1.47
CA HIS A 158 -50.24 39.88 -1.49
C HIS A 158 -50.94 40.39 -0.21
N LEU A 159 -50.58 39.83 0.95
CA LEU A 159 -51.14 40.16 2.26
C LEU A 159 -50.19 41.09 3.04
N PRO A 160 -50.71 42.05 3.82
CA PRO A 160 -49.92 42.76 4.83
C PRO A 160 -49.13 41.79 5.73
N PRO A 161 -47.86 42.05 6.08
CA PRO A 161 -47.05 41.12 6.88
C PRO A 161 -47.71 40.70 8.20
N ALA A 162 -48.41 41.62 8.87
CA ALA A 162 -49.14 41.32 10.10
C ALA A 162 -50.30 40.31 9.92
N THR A 163 -51.00 40.33 8.78
CA THR A 163 -52.07 39.36 8.50
C THR A 163 -51.54 38.08 7.87
N ALA A 164 -50.45 38.17 7.11
CA ALA A 164 -49.69 37.01 6.66
C ALA A 164 -49.22 36.17 7.85
N LEU A 165 -48.64 36.79 8.89
CA LEU A 165 -48.20 36.12 10.13
C LEU A 165 -49.34 35.36 10.84
N ILE A 166 -50.56 35.90 10.82
CA ILE A 166 -51.75 35.28 11.43
C ILE A 166 -52.28 34.11 10.57
N GLN A 167 -52.18 34.21 9.24
CA GLN A 167 -52.57 33.14 8.31
C GLN A 167 -51.48 32.09 8.07
N LEU A 168 -50.23 32.39 8.44
CA LEU A 168 -49.05 31.54 8.32
C LEU A 168 -49.26 30.12 8.88
N PRO A 169 -49.90 29.90 10.05
CA PRO A 169 -50.20 28.56 10.54
C PRO A 169 -51.14 27.78 9.60
N ILE A 170 -52.16 28.44 9.04
CA ILE A 170 -53.15 27.84 8.15
C ILE A 170 -52.51 27.47 6.80
N ALA A 171 -51.68 28.37 6.25
CA ALA A 171 -50.91 28.11 5.03
C ALA A 171 -49.92 26.95 5.22
N ILE A 172 -49.22 26.90 6.36
CA ILE A 172 -48.32 25.79 6.72
C ILE A 172 -49.09 24.47 6.81
N VAL A 173 -50.24 24.42 7.49
CA VAL A 173 -51.07 23.21 7.62
C VAL A 173 -51.58 22.73 6.26
N LYS A 174 -51.98 23.63 5.35
CA LYS A 174 -52.39 23.27 3.98
C LYS A 174 -51.24 22.77 3.11
N ALA A 175 -50.04 23.35 3.24
CA ALA A 175 -48.85 22.89 2.52
C ALA A 175 -48.25 21.60 3.10
N LEU A 176 -48.61 21.23 4.34
CA LEU A 176 -47.99 20.17 5.12
C LEU A 176 -48.03 18.78 4.44
N PRO A 177 -49.12 18.32 3.79
CA PRO A 177 -49.14 17.01 3.13
C PRO A 177 -48.18 16.94 1.94
N PHE A 178 -48.14 17.99 1.10
CA PHE A 178 -47.23 18.05 -0.06
C PHE A 178 -45.77 18.20 0.38
N ALA A 179 -45.50 19.08 1.35
CA ALA A 179 -44.19 19.23 1.95
C ALA A 179 -43.72 17.92 2.61
N PHE A 180 -44.63 17.19 3.27
CA PHE A 180 -44.33 15.88 3.87
C PHE A 180 -44.05 14.82 2.82
N GLN A 181 -44.81 14.75 1.71
CA GLN A 181 -44.56 13.81 0.62
C GLN A 181 -43.19 14.06 -0.05
N LEU A 182 -42.86 15.32 -0.35
CA LEU A 182 -41.54 15.69 -0.89
C LEU A 182 -40.42 15.42 0.12
N ALA A 183 -40.62 15.79 1.39
CA ALA A 183 -39.65 15.53 2.44
C ALA A 183 -39.43 14.02 2.68
N PHE A 184 -40.49 13.20 2.59
CA PHE A 184 -40.42 11.74 2.72
C PHE A 184 -39.70 11.10 1.53
N GLY A 185 -40.03 11.50 0.29
CA GLY A 185 -39.33 11.02 -0.91
C GLY A 185 -37.86 11.39 -0.92
N PHE A 186 -37.54 12.65 -0.61
CA PHE A 186 -36.15 13.12 -0.46
C PHE A 186 -35.43 12.42 0.69
N PHE A 187 -36.08 12.28 1.86
CA PHE A 187 -35.55 11.54 3.00
C PHE A 187 -35.26 10.08 2.63
N PHE A 188 -36.15 9.41 1.90
CA PHE A 188 -35.98 8.02 1.50
C PHE A 188 -34.78 7.84 0.54
N ILE A 189 -34.66 8.69 -0.48
CA ILE A 189 -33.51 8.70 -1.40
C ILE A 189 -32.21 8.97 -0.64
N VAL A 190 -32.19 10.00 0.22
CA VAL A 190 -31.01 10.34 1.04
C VAL A 190 -30.70 9.24 2.06
N PHE A 191 -31.71 8.59 2.64
CA PHE A 191 -31.54 7.51 3.60
C PHE A 191 -30.99 6.25 2.95
N GLN A 192 -31.48 5.88 1.76
CA GLN A 192 -30.90 4.78 0.98
C GLN A 192 -29.44 5.07 0.61
N PHE A 193 -29.15 6.27 0.11
CA PHE A 193 -27.79 6.66 -0.28
C PHE A 193 -26.83 6.74 0.91
N VAL A 194 -27.22 7.43 1.98
CA VAL A 194 -26.43 7.54 3.22
C VAL A 194 -26.31 6.19 3.92
N GLY A 195 -27.37 5.37 3.94
CA GLY A 195 -27.36 4.02 4.51
C GLY A 195 -26.39 3.10 3.79
N LEU A 196 -26.40 3.09 2.46
CA LEU A 196 -25.44 2.37 1.62
C LEU A 196 -24.00 2.81 1.91
N PHE A 197 -23.70 4.10 1.85
CA PHE A 197 -22.36 4.63 2.11
C PHE A 197 -21.90 4.43 3.57
N TRP A 198 -22.82 4.48 4.54
CA TRP A 198 -22.53 4.22 5.96
C TRP A 198 -22.24 2.75 6.22
N PHE A 199 -22.99 1.84 5.58
CA PHE A 199 -22.73 0.40 5.63
C PHE A 199 -21.38 0.07 5.00
N LEU A 200 -21.12 0.54 3.78
CA LEU A 200 -19.83 0.38 3.08
C LEU A 200 -18.65 1.04 3.82
N SER A 201 -18.90 2.04 4.66
CA SER A 201 -17.89 2.69 5.49
C SER A 201 -17.58 1.96 6.81
N ARG A 202 -18.28 0.86 7.13
CA ARG A 202 -17.96 -0.01 8.28
C ARG A 202 -16.91 -1.06 7.90
N GLY A 203 -16.31 -1.69 8.93
CA GLY A 203 -15.25 -2.71 8.79
C GLY A 203 -13.83 -2.14 8.66
N GLY A 204 -12.83 -2.98 8.97
CA GLY A 204 -11.41 -2.71 8.77
C GLY A 204 -10.72 -1.78 9.79
N VAL A 205 -11.39 -1.45 10.90
CA VAL A 205 -10.84 -0.60 11.97
C VAL A 205 -11.34 -1.08 13.33
N ASP A 206 -10.52 -1.88 13.99
CA ASP A 206 -10.76 -2.40 15.33
C ASP A 206 -10.07 -1.53 16.38
N VAL A 207 -10.67 -1.42 17.56
CA VAL A 207 -10.18 -0.54 18.63
C VAL A 207 -10.22 -1.28 19.94
N TYR A 208 -9.04 -1.50 20.49
CA TYR A 208 -8.77 -2.10 21.78
C TYR A 208 -8.51 -0.98 22.77
N MET A 209 -9.20 -1.02 23.91
CA MET A 209 -8.92 -0.13 25.04
C MET A 209 -7.66 -0.62 25.76
N PRO A 210 -7.00 0.22 26.58
CA PRO A 210 -5.79 -0.18 27.30
C PRO A 210 -5.96 -1.48 28.11
N ASP A 211 -7.14 -1.67 28.70
CA ASP A 211 -7.47 -2.81 29.56
C ASP A 211 -7.66 -4.12 28.76
N ASP A 212 -7.92 -4.04 27.45
CA ASP A 212 -8.09 -5.21 26.57
C ASP A 212 -6.73 -5.82 26.16
N ILE A 213 -5.63 -5.05 26.30
CA ILE A 213 -4.31 -5.40 25.76
C ILE A 213 -3.45 -6.03 26.86
N LYS A 214 -3.32 -7.36 26.82
CA LYS A 214 -2.55 -8.13 27.79
C LYS A 214 -1.06 -8.25 27.46
N THR A 215 -0.67 -8.06 26.21
CA THR A 215 0.72 -8.21 25.75
C THR A 215 1.63 -7.11 26.28
N ARG A 216 2.86 -7.45 26.66
CA ARG A 216 3.90 -6.54 27.15
C ARG A 216 5.22 -6.78 26.43
N PHE A 217 6.21 -5.92 26.64
CA PHE A 217 7.55 -6.12 26.08
C PHE A 217 8.19 -7.45 26.51
N THR A 218 7.85 -7.98 27.68
CA THR A 218 8.29 -9.30 28.15
C THR A 218 7.82 -10.48 27.28
N ASP A 219 6.73 -10.33 26.53
CA ASP A 219 6.15 -11.36 25.66
C ASP A 219 6.80 -11.42 24.27
N VAL A 220 7.59 -10.42 23.90
CA VAL A 220 8.32 -10.39 22.61
C VAL A 220 9.72 -10.94 22.86
N LYS A 221 10.03 -12.13 22.34
CA LYS A 221 11.35 -12.77 22.46
C LYS A 221 12.15 -12.71 21.15
N GLY A 222 13.47 -12.70 21.30
CA GLY A 222 14.43 -12.78 20.20
C GLY A 222 14.45 -11.59 19.22
N GLN A 223 13.92 -10.43 19.64
CA GLN A 223 13.85 -9.20 18.83
C GLN A 223 14.27 -7.96 19.64
N ASP A 224 15.02 -8.14 20.71
CA ASP A 224 15.28 -7.14 21.77
C ASP A 224 15.98 -5.89 21.24
N ALA A 225 16.86 -6.06 20.24
CA ALA A 225 17.52 -4.95 19.56
C ALA A 225 16.52 -4.03 18.84
N VAL A 226 15.44 -4.56 18.26
CA VAL A 226 14.37 -3.75 17.66
C VAL A 226 13.43 -3.24 18.75
N LEU A 227 13.06 -4.09 19.71
CA LEU A 227 12.15 -3.75 20.81
C LEU A 227 12.66 -2.55 21.61
N LYS A 228 13.96 -2.51 21.93
CA LYS A 228 14.63 -1.38 22.59
C LYS A 228 14.49 -0.09 21.78
N ARG A 229 14.75 -0.13 20.47
CA ARG A 229 14.62 1.04 19.58
C ARG A 229 13.17 1.52 19.45
N VAL A 230 12.21 0.61 19.51
CA VAL A 230 10.78 0.95 19.50
C VAL A 230 10.38 1.56 20.86
N GLY A 231 10.90 1.02 21.98
CA GLY A 231 10.74 1.57 23.32
C GLY A 231 11.30 2.99 23.47
N GLU A 232 12.47 3.26 22.90
CA GLU A 232 13.05 4.62 22.82
C GLU A 232 12.11 5.65 22.17
N ASN A 233 11.18 5.22 21.31
CA ASN A 233 10.19 6.10 20.66
C ASN A 233 8.90 6.32 21.47
N ILE A 234 8.70 5.63 22.61
CA ILE A 234 7.51 5.82 23.47
C ILE A 234 7.39 7.27 23.95
N ILE A 235 8.53 7.93 24.21
CA ILE A 235 8.60 9.32 24.65
C ILE A 235 7.85 10.30 23.72
N PHE A 236 7.66 9.95 22.44
CA PHE A 236 6.90 10.75 21.47
C PHE A 236 5.40 10.83 21.78
N LEU A 237 4.86 9.85 22.52
CA LEU A 237 3.47 9.84 23.00
C LEU A 237 3.32 10.54 24.36
N GLU A 238 4.30 10.36 25.24
CA GLU A 238 4.23 10.76 26.64
C GLU A 238 4.53 12.25 26.86
N ASP A 239 5.64 12.75 26.32
CA ASP A 239 5.96 14.18 26.31
C ASP A 239 6.61 14.65 25.00
N PRO A 240 5.83 14.75 23.91
CA PRO A 240 6.29 15.38 22.68
C PRO A 240 6.66 16.86 22.85
N GLU A 241 6.15 17.55 23.88
CA GLU A 241 6.45 18.96 24.08
C GLU A 241 7.88 19.18 24.58
N SER A 242 8.46 18.23 25.32
CA SER A 242 9.88 18.27 25.70
C SER A 242 10.82 18.37 24.49
N ILE A 243 10.47 17.68 23.40
CA ILE A 243 11.22 17.65 22.14
C ILE A 243 11.04 18.98 21.40
N GLU A 244 9.80 19.43 21.23
CA GLU A 244 9.49 20.70 20.56
C GLU A 244 10.09 21.91 21.29
N LYS A 245 10.07 21.92 22.64
CA LYS A 245 10.67 23.00 23.48
C LYS A 245 12.19 23.11 23.28
N ARG A 246 12.86 22.03 22.89
CA ARG A 246 14.30 21.98 22.57
C ARG A 246 14.58 22.21 21.08
N GLY A 247 13.58 22.61 20.28
CA GLY A 247 13.70 22.83 18.84
C GLY A 247 13.71 21.56 17.99
N GLY A 248 13.52 20.38 18.59
CA GLY A 248 13.38 19.12 17.87
C GLY A 248 12.01 18.95 17.22
N TYR A 249 11.93 18.05 16.23
CA TYR A 249 10.66 17.61 15.66
C TYR A 249 10.25 16.25 16.22
N VAL A 250 8.95 16.02 16.37
CA VAL A 250 8.41 14.71 16.79
C VAL A 250 8.22 13.84 15.55
N PRO A 251 8.81 12.62 15.49
CA PRO A 251 8.60 11.68 14.39
C PRO A 251 7.11 11.33 14.19
N GLY A 252 6.65 11.32 12.94
CA GLY A 252 5.25 11.08 12.58
C GLY A 252 4.82 9.61 12.71
N GLY A 253 5.76 8.68 12.53
CA GLY A 253 5.46 7.24 12.53
C GLY A 253 6.68 6.33 12.35
N ILE A 254 6.44 5.06 12.63
CA ILE A 254 7.39 3.94 12.64
C ILE A 254 6.94 2.91 11.60
N LEU A 255 7.88 2.36 10.82
CA LEU A 255 7.68 1.23 9.92
C LEU A 255 8.50 0.03 10.38
N LEU A 256 7.83 -1.06 10.68
CA LEU A 256 8.42 -2.38 10.94
C LEU A 256 8.34 -3.19 9.64
N TRP A 257 9.48 -3.64 9.11
CA TRP A 257 9.49 -4.45 7.88
C TRP A 257 10.35 -5.70 8.02
N GLY A 258 9.95 -6.77 7.35
CA GLY A 258 10.70 -8.04 7.35
C GLY A 258 9.80 -9.24 7.11
N PRO A 259 10.33 -10.47 7.16
CA PRO A 259 9.59 -11.69 6.84
C PRO A 259 8.27 -11.84 7.62
N PRO A 260 7.26 -12.56 7.10
CA PRO A 260 6.05 -12.89 7.85
C PRO A 260 6.40 -13.70 9.11
N GLY A 261 5.57 -13.64 10.15
CA GLY A 261 5.75 -14.41 11.39
C GLY A 261 6.84 -13.92 12.36
N THR A 262 7.61 -12.87 12.03
CA THR A 262 8.68 -12.34 12.91
C THR A 262 8.20 -11.46 14.07
N GLY A 263 6.89 -11.42 14.35
CA GLY A 263 6.34 -10.72 15.51
C GLY A 263 6.08 -9.21 15.34
N LYS A 264 6.06 -8.67 14.11
CA LYS A 264 5.78 -7.24 13.83
C LYS A 264 4.50 -6.72 14.53
N THR A 265 3.40 -7.47 14.39
CA THR A 265 2.09 -7.16 14.99
C THR A 265 2.11 -7.34 16.51
N LEU A 266 2.81 -8.36 17.02
CA LEU A 266 3.00 -8.59 18.46
C LEU A 266 3.77 -7.43 19.13
N MET A 267 4.83 -6.93 18.49
CA MET A 267 5.57 -5.75 18.95
C MET A 267 4.67 -4.52 19.04
N ALA A 268 3.85 -4.25 18.02
CA ALA A 268 2.97 -3.09 18.03
C ALA A 268 1.91 -3.16 19.15
N GLN A 269 1.38 -4.35 19.44
CA GLN A 269 0.50 -4.57 20.59
C GLN A 269 1.25 -4.39 21.93
N ALA A 270 2.47 -4.92 22.04
CA ALA A 270 3.30 -4.79 23.24
C ALA A 270 3.63 -3.31 23.57
N VAL A 271 3.88 -2.46 22.57
CA VAL A 271 4.02 -0.99 22.75
C VAL A 271 2.75 -0.37 23.33
N ALA A 272 1.57 -0.83 22.89
CA ALA A 272 0.31 -0.31 23.41
C ALA A 272 0.01 -0.78 24.84
N GLY A 273 0.34 -2.02 25.17
CA GLY A 273 0.28 -2.56 26.52
C GLY A 273 1.23 -1.83 27.49
N GLU A 274 2.45 -1.51 27.05
CA GLU A 274 3.43 -0.77 27.85
C GLU A 274 2.98 0.68 28.09
N THR A 275 2.55 1.38 27.04
CA THR A 275 2.16 2.80 27.13
C THR A 275 0.78 3.05 27.74
N SER A 276 0.00 1.99 27.98
CA SER A 276 -1.39 2.05 28.47
C SER A 276 -2.28 3.00 27.64
N ARG A 277 -2.06 3.08 26.32
CA ARG A 277 -2.87 3.90 25.39
C ARG A 277 -3.78 3.01 24.52
N PRO A 278 -4.95 3.51 24.10
CA PRO A 278 -5.81 2.75 23.19
C PRO A 278 -5.08 2.40 21.89
N PHE A 279 -5.26 1.16 21.43
CA PHE A 279 -4.67 0.61 20.22
C PHE A 279 -5.73 0.49 19.14
N VAL A 280 -5.45 1.01 17.96
CA VAL A 280 -6.35 0.96 16.81
C VAL A 280 -5.69 0.12 15.73
N PHE A 281 -6.17 -1.12 15.57
CA PHE A 281 -5.75 -2.00 14.50
C PHE A 281 -6.50 -1.62 13.21
N VAL A 282 -5.75 -1.50 12.11
CA VAL A 282 -6.27 -1.10 10.81
C VAL A 282 -5.72 -2.04 9.75
N GLU A 283 -6.61 -2.70 9.03
CA GLU A 283 -6.28 -3.45 7.84
C GLU A 283 -6.41 -2.52 6.62
N PRO A 284 -5.32 -2.11 5.95
CA PRO A 284 -5.39 -1.04 4.96
C PRO A 284 -6.06 -1.48 3.65
N GLY A 285 -6.07 -2.79 3.35
CA GLY A 285 -6.86 -3.37 2.26
C GLY A 285 -8.34 -2.98 2.34
N SER A 286 -8.89 -2.81 3.55
CA SER A 286 -10.27 -2.37 3.77
C SER A 286 -10.60 -0.96 3.24
N PHE A 287 -9.59 -0.14 2.92
CA PHE A 287 -9.76 1.17 2.28
C PHE A 287 -9.96 1.08 0.77
N ILE A 288 -9.55 -0.02 0.13
CA ILE A 288 -9.80 -0.30 -1.28
C ILE A 288 -11.26 -0.76 -1.41
N ASN A 289 -12.09 0.05 -2.08
CA ASN A 289 -13.52 -0.23 -2.25
C ASN A 289 -13.92 0.10 -3.69
N MET A 290 -14.96 -0.57 -4.23
CA MET A 290 -15.42 -0.36 -5.61
C MET A 290 -15.94 1.08 -5.87
N PHE A 291 -16.42 1.76 -4.83
CA PHE A 291 -17.03 3.08 -4.92
C PHE A 291 -16.02 4.20 -4.68
N PHE A 292 -15.93 5.13 -5.65
CA PHE A 292 -15.08 6.30 -5.56
C PHE A 292 -15.37 7.13 -4.28
N GLY A 293 -14.31 7.57 -3.61
CA GLY A 293 -14.40 8.38 -2.40
C GLY A 293 -14.74 7.64 -1.10
N VAL A 294 -15.21 6.38 -1.12
CA VAL A 294 -15.49 5.61 0.10
C VAL A 294 -14.24 5.42 0.97
N GLY A 295 -13.10 5.08 0.37
CA GLY A 295 -11.83 4.97 1.11
C GLY A 295 -11.38 6.31 1.73
N ILE A 296 -11.62 7.43 1.04
CA ILE A 296 -11.34 8.79 1.58
C ILE A 296 -12.26 9.11 2.77
N LEU A 297 -13.53 8.69 2.71
CA LEU A 297 -14.48 8.80 3.81
C LEU A 297 -14.07 7.92 5.00
N LYS A 298 -13.65 6.66 4.76
CA LYS A 298 -13.10 5.75 5.78
C LYS A 298 -11.87 6.35 6.47
N VAL A 299 -10.86 6.82 5.73
CA VAL A 299 -9.66 7.47 6.30
C VAL A 299 -10.02 8.70 7.15
N LYS A 300 -10.89 9.59 6.66
CA LYS A 300 -11.36 10.76 7.45
C LYS A 300 -12.20 10.33 8.66
N GLY A 301 -12.88 9.19 8.58
CA GLY A 301 -13.59 8.53 9.67
C GLY A 301 -12.64 8.03 10.76
N LEU A 302 -11.66 7.21 10.38
CA LEU A 302 -10.56 6.70 11.23
C LEU A 302 -9.89 7.85 11.99
N TYR A 303 -9.37 8.86 11.31
CA TYR A 303 -8.70 9.98 11.98
C TYR A 303 -9.67 10.81 12.84
N ARG A 304 -10.98 10.81 12.58
CA ARG A 304 -11.98 11.40 13.49
C ARG A 304 -12.16 10.55 14.76
N LYS A 305 -12.03 9.22 14.68
CA LYS A 305 -12.01 8.30 15.84
C LYS A 305 -10.72 8.45 16.64
N LEU A 306 -9.55 8.37 15.99
CA LEU A 306 -8.22 8.56 16.60
C LEU A 306 -8.12 9.88 17.38
N ARG A 307 -8.54 11.00 16.78
CA ARG A 307 -8.54 12.31 17.45
C ARG A 307 -9.43 12.39 18.69
N LYS A 308 -10.52 11.61 18.77
CA LYS A 308 -11.35 11.53 19.98
C LYS A 308 -10.66 10.71 21.07
N LEU A 309 -10.06 9.57 20.70
CA LEU A 309 -9.31 8.71 21.62
C LEU A 309 -8.09 9.44 22.20
N ALA A 310 -7.29 10.09 21.36
CA ALA A 310 -6.13 10.88 21.76
C ALA A 310 -6.46 12.00 22.77
N LEU A 311 -7.63 12.65 22.62
CA LEU A 311 -8.08 13.66 23.58
C LEU A 311 -8.61 13.06 24.89
N ARG A 312 -9.18 11.85 24.86
CA ARG A 312 -9.77 11.21 26.04
C ARG A 312 -8.73 10.47 26.90
N HIS A 313 -7.73 9.87 26.27
CA HIS A 313 -6.72 9.01 26.92
C HIS A 313 -5.29 9.60 26.87
N GLY A 314 -5.15 10.88 26.47
CA GLY A 314 -3.85 11.56 26.38
C GLY A 314 -2.90 11.05 25.28
N GLY A 315 -3.33 10.07 24.48
CA GLY A 315 -2.56 9.45 23.40
C GLY A 315 -3.37 8.35 22.73
N VAL A 316 -2.94 7.92 21.55
CA VAL A 316 -3.49 6.74 20.84
C VAL A 316 -2.41 6.18 19.92
N ILE A 317 -2.34 4.86 19.80
CA ILE A 317 -1.51 4.15 18.83
C ILE A 317 -2.42 3.65 17.71
N VAL A 318 -2.03 3.87 16.46
CA VAL A 318 -2.67 3.27 15.30
C VAL A 318 -1.68 2.38 14.58
N PHE A 319 -2.05 1.11 14.40
CA PHE A 319 -1.27 0.11 13.73
C PHE A 319 -1.91 -0.25 12.39
N PHE A 320 -1.14 -0.13 11.32
CA PHE A 320 -1.50 -0.55 9.97
C PHE A 320 -0.72 -1.81 9.63
N ASP A 321 -1.36 -2.98 9.66
CA ASP A 321 -0.74 -4.21 9.17
C ASP A 321 -0.70 -4.22 7.63
N GLU A 322 0.11 -5.08 7.00
CA GLU A 322 0.16 -5.24 5.54
C GLU A 322 0.13 -3.91 4.73
N ALA A 323 0.92 -2.92 5.16
CA ALA A 323 0.95 -1.57 4.62
C ALA A 323 1.35 -1.50 3.13
N ASP A 324 1.91 -2.58 2.58
CA ASP A 324 2.12 -2.78 1.15
C ASP A 324 0.82 -2.75 0.33
N SER A 325 -0.33 -3.08 0.92
CA SER A 325 -1.66 -2.89 0.30
C SER A 325 -2.01 -1.43 0.01
N LEU A 326 -1.38 -0.46 0.69
CA LEU A 326 -1.49 0.98 0.37
C LEU A 326 -0.54 1.42 -0.76
N GLY A 327 0.55 0.68 -0.95
CA GLY A 327 1.68 1.04 -1.80
C GLY A 327 1.50 0.66 -3.26
N ASN A 328 0.63 1.36 -3.98
CA ASN A 328 0.56 1.17 -5.43
C ASN A 328 1.57 2.08 -6.14
N ARG A 329 2.83 1.61 -6.26
CA ARG A 329 3.94 2.30 -6.94
C ARG A 329 3.64 2.57 -8.42
N GLY A 330 3.01 3.71 -8.71
CA GLY A 330 2.86 4.25 -10.07
C GLY A 330 1.96 3.45 -11.04
N SER A 331 1.54 2.24 -10.68
CA SER A 331 0.62 1.36 -11.41
C SER A 331 -0.82 1.89 -11.38
N ALA A 332 -1.03 3.03 -12.04
CA ALA A 332 -2.35 3.52 -12.37
C ALA A 332 -3.08 2.47 -13.24
N GLY A 333 -4.04 1.75 -12.65
CA GLY A 333 -5.11 1.11 -13.42
C GLY A 333 -4.90 -0.31 -13.94
N THR A 334 -3.93 -1.10 -13.47
CA THR A 334 -3.87 -2.55 -13.80
C THR A 334 -4.96 -3.40 -13.09
N GLY A 335 -6.00 -2.75 -12.55
CA GLY A 335 -7.22 -3.35 -12.03
C GLY A 335 -8.38 -3.39 -13.04
N GLY A 336 -8.13 -3.06 -14.32
CA GLY A 336 -8.94 -3.60 -15.40
C GLY A 336 -8.65 -5.09 -15.58
N PHE A 337 -9.53 -5.82 -16.29
CA PHE A 337 -9.20 -7.16 -16.78
C PHE A 337 -7.81 -7.15 -17.41
N ASN A 338 -7.00 -8.19 -17.17
CA ASN A 338 -5.65 -8.28 -17.73
C ASN A 338 -5.66 -8.64 -19.23
N THR A 339 -6.37 -7.85 -20.03
CA THR A 339 -6.28 -7.86 -21.48
C THR A 339 -4.94 -7.27 -21.94
N ALA A 340 -4.28 -6.41 -21.14
CA ALA A 340 -2.97 -5.85 -21.51
C ALA A 340 -1.87 -6.92 -21.64
N SER A 341 -1.81 -7.94 -20.77
CA SER A 341 -0.89 -9.08 -20.97
C SER A 341 -1.37 -10.09 -22.03
N ALA A 342 -2.64 -10.00 -22.47
CA ALA A 342 -3.17 -10.77 -23.61
C ALA A 342 -3.08 -10.02 -24.96
N LEU A 343 -2.76 -8.72 -24.90
CA LEU A 343 -2.67 -7.78 -26.03
C LEU A 343 -1.26 -7.21 -26.20
N ASP A 344 -0.25 -7.74 -25.51
CA ASP A 344 1.14 -7.60 -25.96
C ASP A 344 1.35 -8.59 -27.12
N PRO A 345 1.42 -8.14 -28.39
CA PRO A 345 1.59 -9.05 -29.54
C PRO A 345 2.96 -9.73 -29.53
N TRP A 346 3.88 -9.26 -28.70
CA TRP A 346 5.26 -9.69 -28.59
C TRP A 346 5.51 -10.65 -27.42
N ALA A 347 4.48 -10.94 -26.61
CA ALA A 347 4.60 -11.88 -25.50
C ALA A 347 4.89 -13.31 -26.02
N PRO A 348 6.01 -13.96 -25.64
CA PRO A 348 6.44 -15.25 -26.20
C PRO A 348 5.56 -16.46 -25.79
N LYS A 349 4.39 -16.21 -25.18
CA LYS A 349 3.40 -17.21 -24.78
C LYS A 349 1.97 -16.86 -25.24
N ALA A 350 1.80 -15.90 -26.16
CA ALA A 350 0.50 -15.55 -26.72
C ALA A 350 0.07 -16.56 -27.80
N CYS A 351 -0.94 -17.38 -27.51
CA CYS A 351 -1.54 -18.34 -28.46
C CYS A 351 -2.43 -17.67 -29.53
N ASN A 352 -2.00 -16.51 -30.04
CA ASN A 352 -2.81 -15.58 -30.84
C ASN A 352 -2.50 -15.66 -32.34
N GLY A 353 -1.78 -16.69 -32.82
CA GLY A 353 -1.36 -16.86 -34.23
C GLY A 353 -0.27 -15.89 -34.71
N MET A 354 -0.24 -14.66 -34.18
CA MET A 354 0.68 -13.57 -34.54
C MET A 354 2.16 -13.88 -34.24
N ALA A 355 2.44 -14.84 -33.35
CA ALA A 355 3.80 -15.23 -32.97
C ALA A 355 4.65 -15.82 -34.12
N TYR A 356 4.01 -16.24 -35.23
CA TYR A 356 4.69 -16.77 -36.43
C TYR A 356 4.92 -15.71 -37.52
N LEU A 357 4.46 -14.47 -37.32
CA LEU A 357 4.59 -13.39 -38.29
C LEU A 357 5.84 -12.53 -38.01
N SER A 358 6.38 -11.91 -39.06
CA SER A 358 7.44 -10.91 -38.89
C SER A 358 6.91 -9.69 -38.11
N ARG A 359 7.81 -8.94 -37.45
CA ARG A 359 7.40 -7.80 -36.62
C ARG A 359 6.66 -6.73 -37.42
N GLU A 360 7.05 -6.54 -38.68
CA GLU A 360 6.45 -5.59 -39.61
C GLU A 360 5.02 -6.04 -39.98
N SER A 361 4.85 -7.33 -40.27
CA SER A 361 3.57 -7.94 -40.62
C SER A 361 2.57 -7.90 -39.45
N ALA A 362 3.01 -8.28 -38.25
CA ALA A 362 2.18 -8.24 -37.05
C ALA A 362 1.78 -6.80 -36.67
N ALA A 363 2.68 -5.83 -36.82
CA ALA A 363 2.38 -4.42 -36.58
C ALA A 363 1.42 -3.82 -37.63
N ALA A 364 1.50 -4.24 -38.89
CA ALA A 364 0.58 -3.82 -39.95
C ALA A 364 -0.84 -4.34 -39.67
N LEU A 365 -1.01 -5.64 -39.44
CA LEU A 365 -2.31 -6.26 -39.14
C LEU A 365 -2.94 -5.72 -37.85
N PHE A 366 -2.13 -5.43 -36.82
CA PHE A 366 -2.63 -4.78 -35.61
C PHE A 366 -3.15 -3.37 -35.89
N ARG A 367 -2.42 -2.58 -36.69
CA ARG A 367 -2.83 -1.23 -37.11
C ARG A 367 -4.09 -1.26 -37.98
N GLU A 368 -4.26 -2.28 -38.81
CA GLU A 368 -5.47 -2.51 -39.61
C GLU A 368 -6.66 -2.91 -38.72
N SER A 369 -6.47 -3.79 -37.73
CA SER A 369 -7.52 -4.16 -36.76
C SER A 369 -8.00 -3.00 -35.88
N LEU A 370 -7.13 -2.00 -35.64
CA LEU A 370 -7.52 -0.73 -35.01
C LEU A 370 -8.28 0.20 -35.95
N SER A 371 -8.15 0.02 -37.27
CA SER A 371 -8.84 0.83 -38.30
C SER A 371 -10.21 0.28 -38.69
N THR A 372 -10.46 -1.02 -38.51
CA THR A 372 -11.77 -1.67 -38.77
C THR A 372 -12.80 -1.48 -37.65
N GLY A 373 -12.58 -0.49 -36.77
CA GLY A 373 -13.54 -0.05 -35.75
C GLY A 373 -14.72 0.74 -36.33
N ASP A 374 -15.67 0.02 -36.93
CA ASP A 374 -17.07 0.42 -37.22
C ASP A 374 -17.32 1.92 -37.50
N VAL A 375 -17.05 2.33 -38.74
CA VAL A 375 -17.32 3.69 -39.25
C VAL A 375 -18.82 3.83 -39.55
N GLY A 376 -19.66 3.91 -38.51
CA GLY A 376 -21.11 3.77 -38.68
C GLY A 376 -22.04 4.63 -37.80
N GLN A 377 -21.68 4.98 -36.55
CA GLN A 377 -22.61 5.70 -35.66
C GLN A 377 -21.95 6.78 -34.78
N PRO A 378 -22.52 8.01 -34.72
CA PRO A 378 -22.11 9.00 -33.73
C PRO A 378 -22.61 8.58 -32.35
N ARG A 379 -21.70 8.06 -31.51
CA ARG A 379 -21.95 7.74 -30.09
C ARG A 379 -22.64 8.93 -29.40
N ARG A 380 -23.77 8.68 -28.75
CA ARG A 380 -24.60 9.75 -28.18
C ARG A 380 -23.86 10.40 -27.01
N LEU A 381 -24.16 11.68 -26.74
CA LEU A 381 -23.54 12.41 -25.61
C LEU A 381 -23.72 11.67 -24.27
N VAL A 382 -24.84 10.96 -24.12
CA VAL A 382 -25.18 10.10 -22.98
C VAL A 382 -24.15 8.99 -22.78
N ASP A 383 -23.63 8.38 -23.85
CA ASP A 383 -22.64 7.30 -23.76
C ASP A 383 -21.28 7.82 -23.27
N ARG A 384 -20.92 9.08 -23.57
CA ARG A 384 -19.73 9.73 -22.98
C ARG A 384 -19.90 9.99 -21.48
N VAL A 385 -21.11 10.34 -21.03
CA VAL A 385 -21.39 10.59 -19.61
C VAL A 385 -21.41 9.27 -18.82
N ILE A 386 -22.01 8.22 -19.37
CA ILE A 386 -22.07 6.90 -18.72
C ILE A 386 -20.67 6.24 -18.71
N ALA A 387 -19.93 6.26 -19.82
CA ALA A 387 -18.54 5.79 -19.86
C ALA A 387 -17.59 6.64 -18.99
N GLY A 388 -17.91 7.90 -18.74
CA GLY A 388 -17.16 8.77 -17.82
C GLY A 388 -17.48 8.57 -16.33
N MET A 389 -18.59 7.89 -16.00
CA MET A 389 -18.97 7.57 -14.61
C MET A 389 -18.78 6.08 -14.25
N GLY A 390 -18.56 5.21 -15.22
CA GLY A 390 -18.26 3.80 -15.01
C GLY A 390 -16.76 3.50 -14.89
N MET A 391 -16.38 2.76 -13.84
CA MET A 391 -15.12 1.98 -13.76
C MET A 391 -13.79 2.76 -13.81
N GLY A 392 -13.63 3.77 -12.93
CA GLY A 392 -12.36 4.49 -12.73
C GLY A 392 -11.76 4.34 -11.32
N GLY A 393 -11.00 3.26 -11.07
CA GLY A 393 -9.97 3.16 -10.02
C GLY A 393 -10.31 3.58 -8.59
N GLY A 394 -10.97 2.70 -7.80
CA GLY A 394 -11.34 2.94 -6.39
C GLY A 394 -10.21 3.20 -5.38
N GLY A 395 -8.94 3.19 -5.79
CA GLY A 395 -7.78 3.57 -4.98
C GLY A 395 -7.28 5.01 -5.19
N MET A 396 -7.77 5.73 -6.20
CA MET A 396 -7.22 7.03 -6.60
C MET A 396 -7.61 8.14 -5.61
N GLY A 397 -6.78 8.34 -4.57
CA GLY A 397 -6.95 9.37 -3.54
C GLY A 397 -6.96 8.86 -2.09
N THR A 398 -7.00 7.54 -1.85
CA THR A 398 -7.04 6.97 -0.48
C THR A 398 -5.73 7.18 0.25
N LEU A 399 -4.62 6.76 -0.37
CA LEU A 399 -3.26 6.99 0.12
C LEU A 399 -2.98 8.49 0.28
N GLN A 400 -3.34 9.31 -0.71
CA GLN A 400 -3.14 10.76 -0.65
C GLN A 400 -3.93 11.40 0.51
N SER A 401 -5.14 10.89 0.81
CA SER A 401 -5.91 11.33 1.99
C SER A 401 -5.30 10.86 3.31
N LEU A 402 -4.64 9.70 3.34
CA LEU A 402 -3.92 9.20 4.52
C LEU A 402 -2.68 10.06 4.77
N LEU A 403 -1.84 10.23 3.75
CA LEU A 403 -0.66 11.11 3.76
C LEU A 403 -0.99 12.54 4.19
N ALA A 404 -2.15 13.07 3.79
CA ALA A 404 -2.60 14.42 4.17
C ALA A 404 -3.11 14.52 5.62
N GLU A 405 -3.68 13.45 6.19
CA GLU A 405 -4.07 13.43 7.61
C GLU A 405 -2.84 13.18 8.53
N MET A 406 -1.85 12.40 8.08
CA MET A 406 -0.54 12.24 8.74
C MET A 406 0.25 13.56 8.79
N SER A 407 0.43 14.23 7.64
CA SER A 407 1.25 15.44 7.52
C SER A 407 0.66 16.70 8.20
N GLY A 408 -0.38 16.56 9.02
CA GLY A 408 -0.72 17.52 10.07
C GLY A 408 -1.29 18.89 9.67
N LEU A 409 -1.49 19.19 8.37
CA LEU A 409 -2.02 20.47 7.87
C LEU A 409 -3.50 20.70 8.22
N LYS A 410 -3.77 20.96 9.50
CA LYS A 410 -5.11 21.02 10.09
C LYS A 410 -5.74 22.41 9.94
N LYS A 411 -6.66 22.56 8.98
CA LYS A 411 -7.49 23.78 8.84
C LYS A 411 -8.46 23.93 10.04
N PRO A 412 -8.65 25.14 10.60
CA PRO A 412 -9.64 25.37 11.67
C PRO A 412 -11.05 24.96 11.20
N ARG A 413 -11.78 24.23 12.06
CA ARG A 413 -13.10 23.64 11.78
C ARG A 413 -14.23 24.47 12.40
N GLY A 414 -15.41 24.39 11.79
CA GLY A 414 -16.62 25.14 12.16
C GLY A 414 -16.80 26.44 11.39
N PHE A 415 -18.03 26.71 10.91
CA PHE A 415 -18.38 27.94 10.17
C PHE A 415 -18.05 29.20 10.98
N PHE A 416 -18.38 29.20 12.28
CA PHE A 416 -18.07 30.33 13.16
C PHE A 416 -16.55 30.60 13.27
N ASN A 417 -15.74 29.56 13.51
CA ASN A 417 -14.29 29.71 13.67
C ASN A 417 -13.58 30.08 12.35
N ARG A 418 -14.10 29.64 11.20
CA ARG A 418 -13.47 29.84 9.88
C ARG A 418 -13.91 31.11 9.16
N VAL A 419 -15.21 31.43 9.22
CA VAL A 419 -15.85 32.51 8.45
C VAL A 419 -16.19 33.68 9.37
N VAL A 420 -17.04 33.45 10.38
CA VAL A 420 -17.54 34.54 11.25
C VAL A 420 -16.41 35.23 12.01
N ARG A 421 -15.53 34.49 12.68
CA ARG A 421 -14.35 35.06 13.37
C ARG A 421 -13.51 35.93 12.44
N ARG A 422 -13.24 35.46 11.21
CA ARG A 422 -12.46 36.21 10.22
C ARG A 422 -13.16 37.49 9.73
N ILE A 423 -14.49 37.46 9.59
CA ILE A 423 -15.32 38.63 9.26
C ILE A 423 -15.41 39.61 10.44
N LEU A 424 -15.31 39.13 11.68
CA LEU A 424 -15.22 39.96 12.90
C LEU A 424 -13.78 40.37 13.24
N GLY A 425 -12.81 40.17 12.35
CA GLY A 425 -11.39 40.50 12.59
C GLY A 425 -10.67 39.63 13.65
N MET A 426 -11.34 38.62 14.21
CA MET A 426 -10.80 37.72 15.22
C MET A 426 -9.89 36.64 14.61
N ARG A 427 -8.82 36.28 15.32
CA ARG A 427 -7.95 35.15 14.94
C ARG A 427 -8.72 33.82 15.09
N PRO A 428 -8.67 32.89 14.10
CA PRO A 428 -9.29 31.57 14.22
C PRO A 428 -8.51 30.74 15.24
N LYS A 429 -9.20 30.09 16.18
CA LYS A 429 -8.53 29.26 17.20
C LYS A 429 -7.92 28.01 16.54
N PRO A 430 -6.61 27.73 16.74
CA PRO A 430 -5.98 26.53 16.21
C PRO A 430 -6.61 25.27 16.81
N PRO A 431 -6.61 24.14 16.09
CA PRO A 431 -7.04 22.86 16.65
C PRO A 431 -6.03 22.39 17.71
N PRO A 432 -6.45 21.59 18.71
CA PRO A 432 -5.54 21.02 19.69
C PRO A 432 -4.51 20.11 19.02
N LYS A 433 -3.32 20.02 19.61
CA LYS A 433 -2.33 18.99 19.27
C LYS A 433 -2.93 17.63 19.64
N TYR A 434 -2.76 16.64 18.76
CA TYR A 434 -3.25 15.28 18.97
C TYR A 434 -2.03 14.37 19.02
N ARG A 435 -1.88 13.61 20.10
CA ARG A 435 -0.81 12.63 20.30
C ARG A 435 -1.26 11.32 19.63
N ILE A 436 -0.73 11.05 18.45
CA ILE A 436 -1.07 9.88 17.61
C ILE A 436 0.25 9.30 17.12
N LEU A 437 0.59 8.08 17.53
CA LEU A 437 1.72 7.33 16.98
C LEU A 437 1.20 6.40 15.90
N HIS A 438 1.74 6.52 14.69
CA HIS A 438 1.45 5.62 13.58
C HIS A 438 2.54 4.55 13.53
N ILE A 439 2.14 3.28 13.59
CA ILE A 439 3.01 2.13 13.39
C ILE A 439 2.51 1.40 12.14
N PHE A 440 3.41 1.08 11.22
CA PHE A 440 3.13 0.34 10.00
C PHE A 440 3.89 -0.97 10.03
N ALA A 441 3.30 -2.06 9.57
CA ALA A 441 3.99 -3.31 9.29
C ALA A 441 3.90 -3.66 7.80
N THR A 442 4.96 -4.24 7.24
CA THR A 442 4.95 -4.80 5.88
C THR A 442 5.90 -5.99 5.76
N ASN A 443 5.60 -6.89 4.83
CA ASN A 443 6.55 -7.90 4.36
C ASN A 443 7.36 -7.40 3.15
N ARG A 444 6.90 -6.33 2.48
CA ARG A 444 7.38 -5.84 1.18
C ARG A 444 7.68 -4.33 1.17
N PRO A 445 8.81 -3.89 1.76
CA PRO A 445 9.21 -2.48 1.70
C PRO A 445 9.47 -1.99 0.26
N ASP A 446 9.73 -2.91 -0.67
CA ASP A 446 9.88 -2.71 -2.12
C ASP A 446 8.56 -2.35 -2.84
N VAL A 447 7.41 -2.42 -2.17
CA VAL A 447 6.10 -2.05 -2.74
C VAL A 447 5.61 -0.71 -2.19
N LEU A 448 6.09 -0.27 -1.02
CA LEU A 448 5.66 1.00 -0.42
C LEU A 448 5.97 2.21 -1.32
N ASP A 449 5.02 3.16 -1.35
CA ASP A 449 5.20 4.47 -1.98
C ASP A 449 6.23 5.29 -1.19
N GLU A 450 7.26 5.78 -1.89
CA GLU A 450 8.30 6.66 -1.35
C GLU A 450 7.70 7.90 -0.66
N ALA A 451 6.52 8.36 -1.10
CA ALA A 451 5.80 9.44 -0.44
C ALA A 451 5.48 9.15 1.04
N MET A 452 5.29 7.89 1.44
CA MET A 452 5.08 7.53 2.86
C MET A 452 6.35 7.70 3.69
N LEU A 453 7.53 7.46 3.11
CA LEU A 453 8.84 7.50 3.78
C LEU A 453 9.43 8.92 3.91
N ARG A 454 8.68 9.96 3.50
CA ARG A 454 9.13 11.36 3.61
C ARG A 454 8.99 11.88 5.05
N PRO A 455 9.89 12.78 5.51
CA PRO A 455 9.85 13.29 6.87
C PRO A 455 8.49 13.87 7.30
N GLY A 456 8.12 13.61 8.56
CA GLY A 456 6.82 13.95 9.13
C GLY A 456 5.68 13.00 8.72
N ARG A 457 6.02 11.79 8.24
CA ARG A 457 5.07 10.71 7.91
C ARG A 457 5.54 9.39 8.53
N ILE A 458 6.42 8.66 7.84
CA ILE A 458 7.16 7.51 8.37
C ILE A 458 8.62 7.94 8.46
N ASP A 459 9.07 8.28 9.66
CA ASP A 459 10.40 8.83 9.92
C ASP A 459 11.38 7.77 10.47
N ARG A 460 10.85 6.69 11.05
CA ARG A 460 11.65 5.59 11.61
C ARG A 460 11.34 4.30 10.85
N ILE A 461 12.39 3.61 10.41
CA ILE A 461 12.28 2.34 9.69
C ILE A 461 13.13 1.31 10.44
N TYR A 462 12.52 0.23 10.92
CA TYR A 462 13.20 -0.87 11.61
C TYR A 462 12.99 -2.17 10.85
N LYS A 463 14.10 -2.86 10.57
CA LYS A 463 14.09 -4.20 9.99
C LYS A 463 13.87 -5.23 11.10
N VAL A 464 12.72 -5.90 11.10
CA VAL A 464 12.41 -7.06 11.94
C VAL A 464 12.82 -8.31 11.18
N GLY A 465 14.10 -8.68 11.30
CA GLY A 465 14.68 -9.86 10.67
C GLY A 465 14.25 -11.18 11.34
N TYR A 466 14.86 -12.27 10.90
CA TYR A 466 14.81 -13.54 11.64
C TYR A 466 15.53 -13.38 13.00
N PRO A 467 15.04 -14.02 14.07
CA PRO A 467 15.73 -14.04 15.36
C PRO A 467 17.08 -14.76 15.27
N SER A 468 18.06 -14.28 16.05
CA SER A 468 19.35 -14.95 16.23
C SER A 468 19.17 -16.33 16.89
N LYS A 469 20.20 -17.19 16.88
CA LYS A 469 20.20 -18.46 17.64
C LYS A 469 19.77 -18.28 19.10
N GLU A 470 20.29 -17.28 19.80
CA GLU A 470 19.88 -16.98 21.19
C GLU A 470 18.42 -16.53 21.27
N GLY A 471 17.98 -15.67 20.35
CA GLY A 471 16.59 -15.25 20.27
C GLY A 471 15.62 -16.39 19.95
N ARG A 472 16.04 -17.38 19.16
CA ARG A 472 15.29 -18.62 18.91
C ARG A 472 15.18 -19.44 20.19
N ARG A 473 16.28 -19.64 20.94
CA ARG A 473 16.28 -20.33 22.25
C ARG A 473 15.27 -19.69 23.21
N GLU A 474 15.36 -18.39 23.43
CA GLU A 474 14.43 -17.66 24.32
C GLU A 474 12.97 -17.74 23.86
N THR A 475 12.74 -17.77 22.54
CA THR A 475 11.40 -17.94 21.97
C THR A 475 10.86 -19.35 22.22
N TYR A 476 11.69 -20.39 22.04
CA TYR A 476 11.33 -21.76 22.41
C TYR A 476 11.02 -21.87 23.91
N GLU A 477 11.90 -21.36 24.78
CA GLU A 477 11.70 -21.33 26.24
C GLU A 477 10.37 -20.66 26.62
N TYR A 478 10.04 -19.51 26.00
CA TYR A 478 8.79 -18.78 26.27
C TYR A 478 7.52 -19.51 25.81
N TYR A 479 7.54 -20.23 24.69
CA TYR A 479 6.39 -21.02 24.25
C TYR A 479 6.29 -22.37 24.97
N LEU A 480 7.41 -23.04 25.24
CA LEU A 480 7.47 -24.27 26.03
C LEU A 480 7.03 -24.02 27.49
N ALA A 481 7.33 -22.87 28.08
CA ALA A 481 6.83 -22.49 29.41
C ALA A 481 5.29 -22.39 29.52
N LYS A 482 4.55 -22.42 28.41
CA LYS A 482 3.08 -22.39 28.38
C LYS A 482 2.45 -23.79 28.29
N VAL A 483 3.26 -24.84 28.12
CA VAL A 483 2.81 -26.22 27.88
C VAL A 483 3.63 -27.22 28.71
N THR A 484 3.01 -28.31 29.14
CA THR A 484 3.73 -29.37 29.85
C THR A 484 4.70 -30.07 28.88
N HIS A 485 5.98 -30.16 29.23
CA HIS A 485 7.02 -30.76 28.40
C HIS A 485 8.12 -31.40 29.25
N ILE A 486 8.82 -32.37 28.68
CA ILE A 486 9.93 -33.10 29.33
C ILE A 486 11.27 -32.83 28.60
N LEU A 487 11.34 -31.76 27.81
CA LEU A 487 12.57 -31.40 27.09
C LEU A 487 13.65 -30.88 28.06
N THR A 488 14.89 -31.32 27.86
CA THR A 488 16.03 -30.78 28.60
C THR A 488 16.48 -29.43 28.04
N ARG A 489 17.22 -28.65 28.83
CA ARG A 489 17.80 -27.38 28.35
C ARG A 489 18.65 -27.59 27.09
N ASP A 490 19.49 -28.62 27.07
CA ASP A 490 20.37 -28.93 25.94
C ASP A 490 19.57 -29.29 24.67
N GLN A 491 18.39 -29.91 24.83
CA GLN A 491 17.46 -30.15 23.73
C GLN A 491 16.87 -28.83 23.20
N VAL A 492 16.54 -27.87 24.05
CA VAL A 492 16.06 -26.53 23.62
C VAL A 492 17.18 -25.74 22.92
N GLU A 493 18.41 -25.81 23.42
CA GLU A 493 19.58 -25.22 22.73
C GLU A 493 19.84 -25.90 21.38
N LYS A 494 19.63 -27.22 21.29
CA LYS A 494 19.68 -27.97 20.02
C LYS A 494 18.57 -27.54 19.05
N LEU A 495 17.34 -27.29 19.50
CA LEU A 495 16.26 -26.76 18.64
C LEU A 495 16.65 -25.44 17.99
N ALA A 496 17.20 -24.50 18.77
CA ALA A 496 17.66 -23.22 18.23
C ALA A 496 18.74 -23.34 17.14
N VAL A 497 19.54 -24.43 17.16
CA VAL A 497 20.47 -24.79 16.07
C VAL A 497 19.74 -25.44 14.90
N ILE A 498 18.93 -26.49 15.15
CA ILE A 498 18.28 -27.27 14.09
C ILE A 498 17.05 -26.58 13.47
N THR A 499 16.81 -25.29 13.75
CA THR A 499 15.76 -24.50 13.10
C THR A 499 16.30 -23.13 12.65
N PRO A 500 17.29 -23.09 11.73
CA PRO A 500 17.83 -21.83 11.22
C PRO A 500 16.72 -21.01 10.56
N TYR A 501 16.76 -19.69 10.75
CA TYR A 501 15.74 -18.75 10.25
C TYR A 501 14.29 -19.02 10.70
N ALA A 502 14.06 -19.86 11.72
CA ALA A 502 12.72 -20.02 12.28
C ALA A 502 12.17 -18.70 12.83
N THR A 503 10.93 -18.36 12.47
CA THR A 503 10.26 -17.14 12.93
C THR A 503 9.54 -17.41 14.25
N GLY A 504 9.21 -16.36 15.02
CA GLY A 504 8.49 -16.54 16.28
C GLY A 504 7.15 -17.26 16.12
N ALA A 505 6.41 -16.96 15.04
CA ALA A 505 5.19 -17.69 14.69
C ALA A 505 5.46 -19.15 14.27
N GLY A 506 6.56 -19.43 13.55
CA GLY A 506 6.94 -20.79 13.19
C GLY A 506 7.36 -21.64 14.39
N ILE A 507 8.06 -21.05 15.35
CA ILE A 507 8.41 -21.68 16.64
C ILE A 507 7.14 -21.98 17.44
N GLN A 508 6.21 -21.02 17.52
CA GLN A 508 4.91 -21.22 18.18
C GLN A 508 4.11 -22.37 17.55
N ASP A 509 4.04 -22.41 16.21
CA ASP A 509 3.30 -23.43 15.47
C ASP A 509 3.95 -24.82 15.60
N MET A 510 5.29 -24.90 15.64
CA MET A 510 6.02 -26.15 15.89
C MET A 510 5.74 -26.71 17.30
N VAL A 511 5.75 -25.87 18.34
CA VAL A 511 5.41 -26.29 19.72
C VAL A 511 3.93 -26.70 19.82
N ASN A 512 3.04 -25.98 19.14
CA ASN A 512 1.62 -26.30 19.10
C ASN A 512 1.33 -27.63 18.38
N GLU A 513 2.00 -27.90 17.26
CA GLU A 513 1.88 -29.18 16.54
C GLU A 513 2.41 -30.36 17.37
N ALA A 514 3.53 -30.17 18.08
CA ALA A 514 4.06 -31.19 18.99
C ALA A 514 3.10 -31.49 20.16
N LEU A 515 2.39 -30.47 20.67
CA LEU A 515 1.33 -30.66 21.65
C LEU A 515 0.16 -31.47 21.06
N VAL A 516 -0.27 -31.16 19.83
CA VAL A 516 -1.35 -31.90 19.15
C VAL A 516 -0.97 -33.36 18.93
N ILE A 517 0.30 -33.65 18.60
CA ILE A 517 0.82 -35.02 18.50
C ILE A 517 0.78 -35.73 19.85
N ALA A 518 1.30 -35.10 20.93
CA ALA A 518 1.28 -35.68 22.27
C ALA A 518 -0.15 -36.00 22.76
N VAL A 519 -1.08 -35.05 22.60
CA VAL A 519 -2.50 -35.22 22.98
C VAL A 519 -3.17 -36.32 22.15
N ARG A 520 -2.87 -36.42 20.84
CA ARG A 520 -3.39 -37.48 19.97
C ARG A 520 -2.93 -38.87 20.40
N ASP A 521 -1.71 -38.98 20.92
CA ASP A 521 -1.14 -40.21 21.48
C ASP A 521 -1.59 -40.49 22.93
N GLY A 522 -2.48 -39.66 23.50
CA GLY A 522 -2.97 -39.81 24.88
C GLY A 522 -1.95 -39.42 25.96
N ARG A 523 -1.00 -38.53 25.65
CA ARG A 523 0.04 -38.05 26.57
C ARG A 523 -0.18 -36.58 26.95
N ASP A 524 -0.02 -36.27 28.23
CA ASP A 524 -0.19 -34.93 28.79
C ASP A 524 1.03 -34.02 28.66
N ALA A 525 2.17 -34.55 28.20
CA ALA A 525 3.45 -33.83 28.12
C ALA A 525 4.16 -34.06 26.78
N ILE A 526 4.74 -32.99 26.24
CA ILE A 526 5.52 -33.02 25.00
C ILE A 526 6.89 -33.66 25.25
N GLU A 527 7.25 -34.63 24.42
CA GLU A 527 8.56 -35.27 24.38
C GLU A 527 9.40 -34.79 23.18
N TRP A 528 10.70 -35.05 23.22
CA TRP A 528 11.64 -34.75 22.12
C TRP A 528 11.19 -35.32 20.76
N LYS A 529 10.61 -36.53 20.75
CA LYS A 529 10.11 -37.20 19.54
C LYS A 529 8.96 -36.42 18.86
N ASP A 530 8.15 -35.72 19.65
CA ASP A 530 6.96 -35.00 19.15
C ASP A 530 7.38 -33.71 18.46
N ILE A 531 8.37 -33.00 19.04
CA ILE A 531 8.94 -31.80 18.45
C ILE A 531 9.68 -32.13 17.15
N LEU A 532 10.45 -33.24 17.11
CA LEU A 532 11.06 -33.69 15.85
C LEU A 532 10.02 -34.06 14.79
N ARG A 533 8.97 -34.80 15.17
CA ARG A 533 7.89 -35.17 14.24
C ARG A 533 7.11 -33.94 13.76
N ALA A 534 6.87 -32.96 14.62
CA ALA A 534 6.27 -31.68 14.29
C ALA A 534 7.15 -30.87 13.32
N LYS A 535 8.46 -30.77 13.57
CA LYS A 535 9.43 -30.13 12.66
C LYS A 535 9.37 -30.75 11.27
N GLN A 536 9.49 -32.08 11.18
CA GLN A 536 9.42 -32.83 9.93
C GLN A 536 8.10 -32.58 9.19
N LEU A 537 6.96 -32.61 9.90
CA LEU A 537 5.64 -32.34 9.34
C LEU A 537 5.51 -30.92 8.77
N LYS A 538 6.08 -29.92 9.44
CA LYS A 538 5.99 -28.49 9.05
C LYS A 538 6.95 -28.12 7.93
N GLU A 539 8.15 -28.70 7.91
CA GLU A 539 9.18 -28.39 6.89
C GLU A 539 9.01 -29.20 5.61
N HIS A 540 8.61 -30.48 5.71
CA HIS A 540 8.54 -31.39 4.57
C HIS A 540 7.12 -31.81 4.19
N GLY A 541 6.13 -31.61 5.07
CA GLY A 541 4.76 -32.06 4.86
C GLY A 541 4.52 -33.51 5.27
N LEU A 542 3.27 -33.94 5.12
CA LEU A 542 2.85 -35.32 5.36
C LEU A 542 3.48 -36.27 4.32
N PRO A 543 3.96 -37.47 4.73
CA PRO A 543 4.30 -38.52 3.78
C PRO A 543 3.06 -38.98 3.02
N ASP A 544 3.25 -39.33 1.75
CA ASP A 544 2.23 -39.99 0.93
C ASP A 544 1.97 -41.41 1.45
N ASP A 545 0.72 -41.86 1.39
CA ASP A 545 0.39 -43.28 1.52
C ASP A 545 0.70 -43.99 0.19
N PHE A 546 1.99 -44.28 -0.02
CA PHE A 546 2.50 -44.91 -1.24
C PHE A 546 3.48 -46.04 -0.91
N GLU A 547 3.20 -47.23 -1.44
CA GLU A 547 4.06 -48.41 -1.30
C GLU A 547 4.92 -48.60 -2.55
N TYR A 548 6.23 -48.68 -2.35
CA TYR A 548 7.21 -48.91 -3.40
C TYR A 548 7.30 -50.37 -3.83
N ILE A 549 7.48 -50.59 -5.14
CA ILE A 549 7.97 -51.87 -5.65
C ILE A 549 9.39 -52.11 -5.12
N GLU A 550 9.77 -53.35 -4.80
CA GLU A 550 11.05 -53.67 -4.16
C GLU A 550 12.29 -53.08 -4.88
N ARG A 551 12.35 -53.18 -6.22
CA ARG A 551 13.43 -52.57 -7.03
C ARG A 551 13.47 -51.05 -6.88
N GLU A 552 12.31 -50.39 -6.87
CA GLU A 552 12.22 -48.93 -6.70
C GLU A 552 12.60 -48.51 -5.28
N ARG A 553 12.14 -49.26 -4.27
CA ARG A 553 12.50 -49.05 -2.86
C ARG A 553 14.00 -49.15 -2.65
N HIS A 554 14.64 -50.16 -3.26
CA HIS A 554 16.08 -50.35 -3.22
C HIS A 554 16.81 -49.20 -3.94
N ALA A 555 16.37 -48.84 -5.15
CA ALA A 555 16.97 -47.74 -5.91
C ALA A 555 16.87 -46.41 -5.16
N THR A 556 15.70 -46.07 -4.60
CA THR A 556 15.52 -44.87 -3.75
C THR A 556 16.37 -44.94 -2.48
N ALA A 557 16.49 -46.10 -1.82
CA ALA A 557 17.35 -46.25 -0.65
C ALA A 557 18.84 -46.03 -0.97
N ILE A 558 19.34 -46.55 -2.09
CA ILE A 558 20.71 -46.30 -2.56
C ILE A 558 20.90 -44.82 -2.94
N HIS A 559 19.95 -44.24 -3.68
CA HIS A 559 19.95 -42.83 -4.08
C HIS A 559 20.13 -41.90 -2.87
N GLU A 560 19.29 -42.05 -1.83
CA GLU A 560 19.38 -41.24 -0.62
C GLU A 560 20.61 -41.59 0.24
N ALA A 561 21.02 -42.86 0.29
CA ALA A 561 22.24 -43.24 0.99
C ALA A 561 23.48 -42.57 0.37
N CYS A 562 23.54 -42.41 -0.96
CA CYS A 562 24.63 -41.71 -1.63
C CYS A 562 24.63 -40.21 -1.33
N HIS A 563 23.46 -39.55 -1.34
CA HIS A 563 23.33 -38.16 -0.88
C HIS A 563 23.78 -37.98 0.58
N ALA A 564 23.41 -38.91 1.46
CA ALA A 564 23.79 -38.90 2.87
C ALA A 564 25.30 -39.12 3.06
N VAL A 565 25.91 -40.12 2.42
CA VAL A 565 27.33 -40.43 2.55
C VAL A 565 28.20 -39.27 2.04
N VAL A 566 27.88 -38.70 0.87
CA VAL A 566 28.62 -37.57 0.30
C VAL A 566 28.44 -36.32 1.16
N SER A 567 27.22 -36.03 1.63
CA SER A 567 26.98 -34.91 2.54
C SER A 567 27.74 -35.07 3.86
N TYR A 568 27.69 -36.24 4.49
CA TYR A 568 28.40 -36.54 5.75
C TYR A 568 29.92 -36.42 5.63
N ARG A 569 30.49 -36.78 4.47
CA ARG A 569 31.95 -36.72 4.27
C ARG A 569 32.48 -35.39 3.78
N LEU A 570 31.71 -34.63 3.01
CA LEU A 570 32.20 -33.40 2.37
C LEU A 570 31.70 -32.10 3.04
N ARG A 571 30.50 -32.09 3.65
CA ARG A 571 30.00 -30.89 4.35
C ARG A 571 30.69 -30.75 5.70
N LYS A 572 31.43 -29.65 5.89
CA LYS A 572 32.13 -29.35 7.16
C LYS A 572 31.32 -28.46 8.11
N HIS A 573 30.40 -27.66 7.58
CA HIS A 573 29.64 -26.65 8.32
C HIS A 573 28.15 -26.98 8.42
N ALA A 574 27.74 -28.18 8.02
CA ALA A 574 26.37 -28.67 8.12
C ALA A 574 26.35 -30.15 8.52
N VAL A 575 25.26 -30.56 9.18
CA VAL A 575 24.99 -31.95 9.59
C VAL A 575 23.70 -32.44 8.96
N ILE A 576 23.56 -33.76 8.78
CA ILE A 576 22.30 -34.37 8.32
C ILE A 576 21.24 -34.19 9.42
N ASP A 577 20.08 -33.68 9.03
CA ASP A 577 18.91 -33.51 9.90
C ASP A 577 17.91 -34.65 9.70
N MET A 578 17.67 -35.02 8.43
CA MET A 578 16.77 -36.10 8.06
C MET A 578 17.28 -36.80 6.80
N ALA A 579 17.17 -38.12 6.76
CA ALA A 579 17.29 -38.92 5.55
C ALA A 579 16.09 -39.87 5.51
N THR A 580 15.33 -39.89 4.42
CA THR A 580 14.11 -40.69 4.31
C THR A 580 13.84 -41.15 2.88
N ILE A 581 13.26 -42.34 2.76
CA ILE A 581 12.75 -42.93 1.51
C ILE A 581 11.21 -42.87 1.44
N GLU A 582 10.57 -42.15 2.35
CA GLU A 582 9.12 -41.92 2.32
C GLU A 582 8.78 -40.85 1.29
N ARG A 583 7.95 -41.21 0.31
CA ARG A 583 7.52 -40.31 -0.75
C ARG A 583 6.73 -39.11 -0.19
N ARG A 584 6.94 -37.93 -0.77
CA ARG A 584 6.17 -36.71 -0.49
C ARG A 584 5.88 -36.00 -1.82
N GLY A 585 4.66 -36.16 -2.34
CA GLY A 585 4.30 -35.69 -3.67
C GLY A 585 5.20 -36.28 -4.76
N ASP A 586 5.82 -35.41 -5.56
CA ASP A 586 6.71 -35.80 -6.67
C ASP A 586 8.12 -36.24 -6.23
N VAL A 587 8.43 -36.20 -4.92
CA VAL A 587 9.77 -36.49 -4.36
C VAL A 587 9.79 -37.88 -3.74
N GLY A 588 10.66 -38.76 -4.25
CA GLY A 588 10.76 -40.17 -3.83
C GLY A 588 11.34 -40.37 -2.43
N GLY A 589 12.49 -39.76 -2.19
CA GLY A 589 13.11 -39.63 -0.89
C GLY A 589 13.82 -38.28 -0.83
N PHE A 590 14.46 -37.97 0.29
CA PHE A 590 15.41 -36.86 0.36
C PHE A 590 16.36 -37.00 1.55
N VAL A 591 17.51 -36.32 1.44
CA VAL A 591 18.41 -36.00 2.54
C VAL A 591 18.39 -34.50 2.81
N SER A 592 17.90 -34.11 3.98
CA SER A 592 17.96 -32.76 4.52
C SER A 592 19.20 -32.57 5.40
N PHE A 593 19.84 -31.42 5.29
CA PHE A 593 20.99 -31.03 6.09
C PHE A 593 20.80 -29.61 6.62
N ILE A 594 21.35 -29.35 7.80
CA ILE A 594 21.24 -28.07 8.49
C ILE A 594 22.62 -27.51 8.80
N PRO A 595 22.90 -26.23 8.50
CA PRO A 595 24.14 -25.58 8.90
C PRO A 595 24.24 -25.49 10.43
N LEU A 596 25.44 -25.70 10.97
CA LEU A 596 25.71 -25.64 12.40
C LEU A 596 25.59 -24.21 12.97
N GLU A 597 25.76 -23.21 12.11
CA GLU A 597 25.74 -21.78 12.43
C GLU A 597 25.02 -20.99 11.32
N ASP A 598 24.39 -19.86 11.67
CA ASP A 598 23.69 -19.00 10.72
C ASP A 598 24.72 -18.28 9.80
N GLN A 599 24.99 -18.82 8.61
CA GLN A 599 25.93 -18.26 7.64
C GLN A 599 25.32 -17.09 6.82
N LEU A 600 26.12 -16.04 6.55
CA LEU A 600 25.73 -14.91 5.68
C LEU A 600 26.20 -15.09 4.22
N PHE A 601 27.31 -15.80 4.02
CA PHE A 601 27.94 -16.02 2.73
C PHE A 601 28.23 -17.50 2.55
N ASN A 602 28.01 -18.01 1.34
CA ASN A 602 28.42 -19.35 0.95
C ASN A 602 29.79 -19.30 0.27
N TRP A 603 30.65 -20.26 0.58
CA TRP A 603 31.96 -20.41 -0.04
C TRP A 603 31.88 -21.23 -1.32
N LYS A 604 32.79 -20.95 -2.25
CA LYS A 604 32.97 -21.75 -3.47
C LYS A 604 33.03 -23.25 -3.17
N SER A 605 33.79 -23.63 -2.15
CA SER A 605 33.96 -25.03 -1.73
C SER A 605 32.66 -25.68 -1.25
N GLU A 606 31.73 -24.91 -0.68
CA GLU A 606 30.42 -25.43 -0.25
C GLU A 606 29.53 -25.69 -1.47
N TRP A 607 29.54 -24.80 -2.46
CA TRP A 607 28.79 -25.00 -3.71
C TRP A 607 29.40 -26.09 -4.61
N GLU A 608 30.72 -26.28 -4.59
CA GLU A 608 31.36 -27.46 -5.21
C GLU A 608 30.88 -28.75 -4.54
N VAL A 609 30.71 -28.75 -3.20
CA VAL A 609 30.13 -29.88 -2.47
C VAL A 609 28.64 -30.06 -2.76
N ASP A 610 27.86 -28.99 -2.96
CA ASP A 610 26.46 -29.09 -3.40
C ASP A 610 26.33 -29.72 -4.80
N ILE A 611 27.26 -29.41 -5.72
CA ILE A 611 27.35 -30.06 -7.03
C ILE A 611 27.74 -31.53 -6.88
N MET A 612 28.76 -31.86 -6.07
CA MET A 612 29.16 -33.25 -5.83
C MET A 612 28.05 -34.09 -5.19
N GLY A 613 27.32 -33.52 -4.23
CA GLY A 613 26.11 -34.13 -3.66
C GLY A 613 25.05 -34.37 -4.74
N SER A 614 24.76 -33.36 -5.56
CA SER A 614 23.81 -33.47 -6.68
C SER A 614 24.25 -34.43 -7.81
N LEU A 615 25.47 -34.98 -7.76
CA LEU A 615 25.96 -36.03 -8.66
C LEU A 615 26.14 -37.38 -7.94
N ALA A 616 25.99 -37.41 -6.62
CA ALA A 616 26.21 -38.59 -5.79
C ALA A 616 25.19 -39.70 -6.09
N SER A 617 23.92 -39.34 -6.28
CA SER A 617 22.85 -40.26 -6.65
C SER A 617 23.10 -40.94 -7.99
N LEU A 618 23.46 -40.18 -9.03
CA LEU A 618 23.79 -40.74 -10.34
C LEU A 618 25.00 -41.69 -10.30
N ALA A 619 26.08 -41.29 -9.62
CA ALA A 619 27.25 -42.14 -9.48
C ALA A 619 26.91 -43.40 -8.67
N GLY A 620 26.16 -43.25 -7.59
CA GLY A 620 25.70 -44.33 -6.72
C GLY A 620 24.85 -45.36 -7.45
N GLU A 621 23.77 -44.92 -8.11
CA GLU A 621 22.89 -45.83 -8.85
C GLU A 621 23.67 -46.64 -9.90
N ARG A 622 24.56 -46.02 -10.68
CA ARG A 622 25.39 -46.74 -11.65
C ARG A 622 26.36 -47.74 -11.03
N MET A 623 26.91 -47.43 -9.87
CA MET A 623 27.78 -48.35 -9.11
C MET A 623 27.04 -49.55 -8.54
N PHE A 624 25.74 -49.42 -8.23
CA PHE A 624 24.92 -50.48 -7.62
C PHE A 624 24.02 -51.23 -8.62
N PHE A 625 23.80 -50.69 -9.83
CA PHE A 625 22.90 -51.24 -10.86
C PHE A 625 23.59 -51.45 -12.22
N ASP A 626 24.87 -51.84 -12.23
CA ASP A 626 25.60 -52.24 -13.45
C ASP A 626 25.57 -51.17 -14.58
N GLU A 627 25.89 -49.91 -14.24
CA GLU A 627 25.80 -48.72 -15.11
C GLU A 627 24.37 -48.30 -15.56
N ASP A 628 23.31 -49.00 -15.12
CA ASP A 628 21.92 -48.51 -15.21
C ASP A 628 21.67 -47.40 -14.17
N ASN A 629 20.70 -46.52 -14.44
CA ASN A 629 20.22 -45.54 -13.47
C ASN A 629 18.74 -45.22 -13.69
N SER A 630 18.02 -44.94 -12.60
CA SER A 630 16.63 -44.49 -12.64
C SER A 630 16.49 -43.11 -13.31
N ALA A 631 15.24 -42.72 -13.61
CA ALA A 631 14.92 -41.36 -14.01
C ALA A 631 14.95 -40.35 -12.83
N GLY A 632 15.05 -40.81 -11.57
CA GLY A 632 15.01 -39.98 -10.37
C GLY A 632 16.14 -38.95 -10.30
N VAL A 633 17.35 -39.38 -10.70
CA VAL A 633 18.58 -38.55 -10.79
C VAL A 633 18.43 -37.30 -11.68
N GLY A 634 17.39 -37.24 -12.52
CA GLY A 634 17.13 -36.09 -13.38
C GLY A 634 16.83 -34.79 -12.61
N GLY A 635 16.34 -34.88 -11.37
CA GLY A 635 16.20 -33.73 -10.46
C GLY A 635 17.56 -33.13 -10.08
N ASP A 636 18.45 -33.98 -9.58
CA ASP A 636 19.76 -33.58 -9.06
C ASP A 636 20.67 -33.07 -10.16
N LEU A 637 20.68 -33.72 -11.34
CA LEU A 637 21.42 -33.24 -12.51
C LEU A 637 21.02 -31.82 -12.93
N ARG A 638 19.73 -31.47 -12.86
CA ARG A 638 19.26 -30.09 -13.10
C ARG A 638 19.74 -29.15 -12.01
N ASN A 639 19.76 -29.58 -10.75
CA ASN A 639 20.27 -28.76 -9.65
C ASN A 639 21.79 -28.52 -9.74
N ALA A 640 22.59 -29.56 -10.01
CA ALA A 640 24.03 -29.47 -10.27
C ALA A 640 24.33 -28.46 -11.39
N THR A 641 23.65 -28.61 -12.53
CA THR A 641 23.78 -27.71 -13.69
C THR A 641 23.41 -26.27 -13.33
N ARG A 642 22.33 -26.07 -12.57
CA ARG A 642 21.89 -24.74 -12.09
C ARG A 642 22.93 -24.10 -11.18
N ILE A 643 23.47 -24.82 -10.20
CA ILE A 643 24.48 -24.29 -9.27
C ILE A 643 25.75 -23.92 -10.03
N ALA A 644 26.26 -24.80 -10.89
CA ALA A 644 27.41 -24.52 -11.74
C ALA A 644 27.20 -23.28 -12.63
N THR A 645 26.01 -23.13 -13.21
CA THR A 645 25.64 -21.94 -14.01
C THR A 645 25.67 -20.66 -13.16
N ILE A 646 25.22 -20.70 -11.90
CA ILE A 646 25.24 -19.52 -11.00
C ILE A 646 26.68 -19.20 -10.55
N MET A 647 27.50 -20.23 -10.28
CA MET A 647 28.94 -20.08 -9.97
C MET A 647 29.69 -19.28 -11.03
N GLU A 648 29.38 -19.55 -12.30
CA GLU A 648 30.03 -18.92 -13.45
C GLU A 648 29.40 -17.56 -13.80
N ALA A 649 28.09 -17.52 -14.00
CA ALA A 649 27.41 -16.34 -14.55
C ALA A 649 27.24 -15.19 -13.55
N TYR A 650 27.03 -15.49 -12.26
CA TYR A 650 26.58 -14.51 -11.27
C TYR A 650 27.56 -14.25 -10.12
N THR A 651 28.26 -15.27 -9.61
CA THR A 651 29.07 -15.13 -8.39
C THR A 651 30.59 -15.06 -8.62
N GLY A 652 31.06 -15.25 -9.86
CA GLY A 652 32.49 -15.17 -10.20
C GLY A 652 33.34 -16.22 -9.50
N MET A 653 32.77 -17.39 -9.18
CA MET A 653 33.45 -18.48 -8.47
C MET A 653 34.30 -19.36 -9.40
N THR A 654 34.28 -19.14 -10.72
CA THR A 654 35.14 -19.83 -11.69
C THR A 654 36.48 -19.09 -11.86
N ARG A 655 37.39 -19.64 -12.69
CA ARG A 655 38.66 -18.97 -13.02
C ARG A 655 38.51 -17.88 -14.09
N SER A 656 37.34 -17.76 -14.72
CA SER A 656 37.07 -16.72 -15.71
C SER A 656 36.53 -15.47 -15.01
N PRO A 657 37.02 -14.26 -15.33
CA PRO A 657 36.47 -13.01 -14.80
C PRO A 657 35.11 -12.63 -15.44
N SER A 658 34.57 -13.45 -16.34
CA SER A 658 33.36 -13.16 -17.11
C SER A 658 32.06 -13.49 -16.36
N SER A 659 31.57 -12.58 -15.52
CA SER A 659 30.19 -12.64 -15.00
C SER A 659 29.18 -12.15 -16.06
N ALA A 660 28.67 -13.05 -16.89
CA ALA A 660 27.61 -12.73 -17.84
C ALA A 660 26.25 -12.77 -17.13
N SER A 661 25.74 -11.62 -16.69
CA SER A 661 24.36 -11.51 -16.21
C SER A 661 23.38 -11.73 -17.36
N PRO A 662 22.56 -12.80 -17.38
CA PRO A 662 21.50 -12.99 -18.37
C PRO A 662 20.30 -12.12 -17.97
N SER A 663 20.45 -10.80 -18.07
CA SER A 663 19.37 -9.85 -17.82
C SER A 663 18.33 -9.92 -18.94
N GLY A 664 17.30 -10.76 -18.77
CA GLY A 664 16.02 -10.65 -19.47
C GLY A 664 16.09 -10.57 -21.00
N GLY A 665 16.81 -11.49 -21.64
CA GLY A 665 16.87 -11.61 -23.10
C GLY A 665 16.97 -13.08 -23.50
N ALA A 666 16.33 -13.46 -24.61
CA ALA A 666 16.32 -14.84 -25.07
C ALA A 666 17.74 -15.41 -25.21
N ALA A 667 17.92 -16.67 -24.77
CA ALA A 667 19.16 -17.39 -24.94
C ALA A 667 19.51 -17.45 -26.43
N SER A 668 20.50 -16.65 -26.85
CA SER A 668 21.17 -16.89 -28.12
C SER A 668 22.00 -18.17 -27.95
N PRO A 669 21.87 -19.17 -28.85
CA PRO A 669 22.70 -20.36 -28.76
C PRO A 669 24.16 -19.94 -28.85
N LEU A 670 24.97 -20.44 -27.92
CA LEU A 670 26.41 -20.23 -27.89
C LEU A 670 27.00 -20.52 -29.26
N ARG A 671 27.58 -19.51 -29.92
CA ARG A 671 28.50 -19.75 -31.03
C ARG A 671 29.67 -20.54 -30.45
N THR A 672 29.82 -21.77 -30.89
CA THR A 672 31.00 -22.58 -30.64
C THR A 672 32.21 -21.86 -31.22
N ALA A 673 33.08 -21.33 -30.35
CA ALA A 673 34.44 -21.01 -30.75
C ALA A 673 35.17 -22.35 -30.99
N PRO A 674 35.91 -22.51 -32.10
CA PRO A 674 36.65 -23.74 -32.35
C PRO A 674 37.75 -23.92 -31.30
N ILE A 675 37.89 -25.14 -30.80
CA ILE A 675 38.97 -25.53 -29.90
C ILE A 675 40.27 -25.54 -30.72
N GLU A 676 41.20 -24.64 -30.42
CA GLU A 676 42.56 -24.74 -30.95
C GLU A 676 43.22 -26.00 -30.38
N THR A 677 43.57 -26.91 -31.27
CA THR A 677 44.31 -28.14 -30.94
C THR A 677 45.77 -27.79 -30.66
N SER A 678 46.31 -28.44 -29.63
CA SER A 678 47.66 -28.16 -29.15
C SER A 678 48.73 -28.61 -30.15
N SER A 679 49.63 -27.69 -30.50
CA SER A 679 50.95 -28.02 -31.03
C SER A 679 52.02 -27.46 -30.10
N ARG A 680 52.92 -28.35 -29.62
CA ARG A 680 54.10 -27.97 -28.81
C ARG A 680 55.21 -27.50 -29.74
N PRO A 681 56.03 -26.54 -29.28
CA PRO A 681 57.46 -26.83 -29.06
C PRO A 681 57.95 -26.27 -27.71
N SER A 682 58.49 -27.12 -26.82
CA SER A 682 59.93 -27.39 -26.63
C SER A 682 60.76 -26.26 -25.98
N TRP A 683 61.16 -26.50 -24.73
CA TRP A 683 62.36 -26.04 -24.02
C TRP A 683 63.31 -25.03 -24.70
N ALA A 684 63.57 -23.90 -24.02
CA ALA A 684 64.85 -23.60 -23.32
C ALA A 684 64.97 -22.09 -22.99
N SER A 685 65.73 -21.75 -21.94
CA SER A 685 66.37 -20.44 -21.60
C SER A 685 65.73 -19.12 -22.13
N GLY A 686 65.49 -18.08 -21.34
CA GLY A 686 65.99 -17.74 -20.01
C GLY A 686 66.19 -16.21 -19.90
N SER A 687 66.36 -15.72 -18.67
CA SER A 687 66.70 -14.33 -18.32
C SER A 687 65.62 -13.22 -18.39
N ARG A 688 65.34 -12.67 -17.19
CA ARG A 688 65.27 -11.22 -16.85
C ARG A 688 64.30 -10.30 -17.62
N GLY A 689 63.19 -9.99 -16.94
CA GLY A 689 63.10 -8.67 -16.28
C GLY A 689 62.19 -7.60 -16.90
N GLY A 690 61.69 -6.73 -16.02
CA GLY A 690 61.35 -5.35 -16.38
C GLY A 690 59.96 -5.10 -16.95
N TRP A 691 58.94 -5.03 -16.09
CA TRP A 691 57.74 -4.25 -16.41
C TRP A 691 58.11 -2.77 -16.61
N ARG A 692 57.61 -2.14 -17.68
CA ARG A 692 57.02 -0.79 -17.60
C ARG A 692 56.09 -0.46 -18.77
N SER A 693 55.07 0.31 -18.43
CA SER A 693 54.00 0.81 -19.28
C SER A 693 54.38 2.04 -20.09
N THR A 694 53.87 2.13 -21.32
CA THR A 694 53.31 3.38 -21.90
C THR A 694 52.22 2.99 -22.92
N THR A 695 50.95 3.37 -22.78
CA THR A 695 50.30 4.70 -22.94
C THR A 695 50.09 5.12 -24.41
N SER A 696 48.83 5.34 -24.77
CA SER A 696 48.31 6.13 -25.92
C SER A 696 48.51 5.60 -27.35
N ALA A 697 47.84 6.12 -28.38
CA ALA A 697 46.44 6.54 -28.57
C ALA A 697 46.27 7.03 -30.02
N ARG A 698 45.07 6.87 -30.62
CA ARG A 698 44.67 7.41 -31.95
C ARG A 698 45.48 6.78 -33.13
N GLY A 699 45.02 6.74 -34.38
CA GLY A 699 43.71 7.08 -34.94
C GLY A 699 43.81 7.35 -36.45
N PHE A 700 42.67 7.22 -37.16
CA PHE A 700 42.39 7.73 -38.53
C PHE A 700 42.90 6.99 -39.80
N PHE A 701 41.91 6.58 -40.61
CA PHE A 701 41.80 6.66 -42.09
C PHE A 701 42.77 5.91 -43.05
N SER A 702 42.21 5.10 -43.97
CA SER A 702 41.92 5.51 -45.37
C SER A 702 41.86 4.35 -46.40
N ARG A 703 40.80 4.31 -47.24
CA ARG A 703 40.73 3.77 -48.65
C ARG A 703 41.06 2.27 -48.94
N ALA A 704 40.63 1.63 -50.04
CA ALA A 704 39.57 1.84 -51.05
C ALA A 704 39.41 0.59 -51.98
N THR A 705 38.42 0.61 -52.91
CA THR A 705 38.31 -0.17 -54.19
C THR A 705 38.24 -1.71 -54.13
N ALA A 706 37.14 -2.40 -54.54
CA ALA A 706 36.64 -2.73 -55.91
C ALA A 706 37.29 -4.04 -56.49
N GLU A 707 36.73 -4.86 -57.40
CA GLU A 707 35.55 -4.78 -58.31
C GLU A 707 35.12 -6.21 -58.83
N LYS A 708 34.22 -6.32 -59.84
CA LYS A 708 33.86 -7.49 -60.72
C LYS A 708 33.07 -8.69 -60.13
N SER A 709 32.29 -9.49 -60.89
CA SER A 709 31.34 -9.27 -62.03
C SER A 709 30.53 -10.57 -62.30
N TRP A 710 29.36 -10.46 -62.96
CA TRP A 710 28.39 -11.52 -63.37
C TRP A 710 28.91 -12.47 -64.51
N PRO A 711 28.20 -13.51 -65.07
CA PRO A 711 26.74 -13.82 -65.07
C PRO A 711 26.18 -15.29 -65.11
N SER A 712 24.92 -15.45 -64.65
CA SER A 712 23.71 -16.09 -65.26
C SER A 712 23.63 -17.47 -66.00
N ARG A 713 22.44 -18.12 -65.84
CA ARG A 713 21.77 -19.21 -66.65
C ARG A 713 22.19 -20.68 -66.35
N MET A 714 21.36 -21.75 -66.49
CA MET A 714 19.97 -21.95 -66.98
C MET A 714 19.35 -23.32 -66.53
N LEU A 715 18.00 -23.39 -66.41
CA LEU A 715 17.07 -24.50 -66.78
C LEU A 715 16.94 -25.88 -66.05
N TRP A 716 15.66 -26.30 -65.97
CA TRP A 716 15.03 -27.66 -65.90
C TRP A 716 14.69 -28.42 -64.59
N ARG A 717 13.41 -28.84 -64.55
CA ARG A 717 12.72 -29.92 -63.77
C ARG A 717 12.45 -31.11 -64.76
N PRO A 718 11.77 -32.27 -64.47
CA PRO A 718 10.91 -32.63 -63.32
C PRO A 718 10.92 -34.11 -62.78
N ALA A 719 10.23 -34.31 -61.64
CA ALA A 719 9.33 -35.43 -61.25
C ALA A 719 9.73 -36.93 -61.17
N ARG A 720 9.36 -37.57 -60.03
CA ARG A 720 8.57 -38.84 -59.86
C ARG A 720 8.15 -39.01 -58.39
N ARG A 721 6.84 -39.01 -58.08
CA ARG A 721 5.93 -40.14 -57.71
C ARG A 721 6.09 -40.76 -56.29
N SER A 722 4.96 -40.76 -55.57
CA SER A 722 4.60 -41.40 -54.29
C SER A 722 4.13 -42.87 -54.50
N PRO A 723 3.55 -43.66 -53.53
CA PRO A 723 3.12 -43.35 -52.14
C PRO A 723 3.38 -44.44 -51.05
N GLY A 724 2.99 -44.16 -49.79
CA GLY A 724 2.87 -45.15 -48.70
C GLY A 724 2.17 -44.58 -47.45
N ARG A 725 1.18 -45.29 -46.89
CA ARG A 725 0.34 -44.87 -45.73
C ARG A 725 0.87 -45.41 -44.41
N THR A 726 0.65 -44.70 -43.29
CA THR A 726 -0.23 -45.09 -42.14
C THR A 726 -0.30 -43.97 -41.07
N SER A 727 -1.29 -44.04 -40.16
CA SER A 727 -1.68 -42.99 -39.20
C SER A 727 -1.56 -43.47 -37.70
N PRO A 728 -2.16 -42.79 -36.69
CA PRO A 728 -1.50 -42.03 -35.61
C PRO A 728 -1.59 -42.74 -34.21
N PRO A 729 -1.36 -42.12 -33.00
CA PRO A 729 -2.34 -41.19 -32.38
C PRO A 729 -1.88 -40.15 -31.29
N SER A 730 -2.72 -39.12 -31.12
CA SER A 730 -3.15 -38.42 -29.86
C SER A 730 -2.22 -37.94 -28.70
N SER A 731 -2.32 -36.63 -28.38
CA SER A 731 -2.71 -36.07 -27.06
C SER A 731 -3.01 -34.55 -27.23
N LYS A 732 -4.21 -34.01 -26.93
CA LYS A 732 -4.77 -33.58 -25.62
C LYS A 732 -3.79 -32.77 -24.74
N ALA A 733 -4.11 -31.58 -24.19
CA ALA A 733 -5.18 -30.60 -24.45
C ALA A 733 -4.86 -29.28 -23.69
N CYS A 734 -5.20 -28.11 -24.24
CA CYS A 734 -5.36 -26.87 -23.46
C CYS A 734 -6.80 -26.37 -23.61
N ARG A 735 -7.52 -26.19 -22.49
CA ARG A 735 -8.86 -25.59 -22.47
C ARG A 735 -8.76 -24.12 -22.08
N ALA A 736 -9.42 -23.24 -22.84
CA ALA A 736 -9.75 -21.88 -22.41
C ALA A 736 -11.23 -21.82 -21.95
N PRO A 737 -11.57 -20.98 -20.96
CA PRO A 737 -12.96 -20.88 -20.47
C PRO A 737 -13.82 -20.05 -21.43
N TRP A 738 -15.00 -20.55 -21.77
CA TRP A 738 -15.99 -19.83 -22.57
C TRP A 738 -16.84 -18.90 -21.70
N SER A 739 -17.02 -17.66 -22.18
CA SER A 739 -17.96 -16.69 -21.63
C SER A 739 -19.41 -17.05 -21.96
N THR A 740 -20.31 -16.87 -21.00
CA THR A 740 -21.75 -17.14 -21.11
C THR A 740 -22.47 -16.19 -22.08
N GLY A 741 -23.14 -16.76 -23.09
CA GLY A 741 -24.25 -16.11 -23.80
C GLY A 741 -25.58 -16.70 -23.35
N GLY A 742 -26.57 -15.87 -23.02
CA GLY A 742 -27.96 -16.32 -22.81
C GLY A 742 -28.68 -16.60 -24.13
N PRO A 743 -29.84 -17.26 -24.09
CA PRO A 743 -31.03 -16.50 -24.47
C PRO A 743 -32.30 -16.77 -23.64
N THR A 744 -33.33 -16.01 -23.99
CA THR A 744 -34.69 -15.89 -23.45
C THR A 744 -35.63 -17.10 -23.64
N GLY A 745 -36.61 -17.26 -22.73
CA GLY A 745 -38.03 -17.31 -23.16
C GLY A 745 -38.89 -18.57 -22.90
N ALA A 746 -39.66 -18.53 -21.79
CA ALA A 746 -41.10 -18.88 -21.67
C ALA A 746 -41.65 -20.35 -21.68
N ARG A 747 -42.49 -20.62 -20.65
CA ARG A 747 -43.63 -21.60 -20.54
C ARG A 747 -43.31 -23.12 -20.55
N SER A 748 -44.05 -24.03 -19.90
CA SER A 748 -45.11 -23.99 -18.84
C SER A 748 -45.48 -25.42 -18.34
N SER A 749 -46.33 -25.55 -17.29
CA SER A 749 -46.82 -26.79 -16.61
C SER A 749 -45.75 -27.51 -15.76
N GLY A 750 -45.93 -27.93 -14.49
CA GLY A 750 -47.04 -28.57 -13.74
C GLY A 750 -46.43 -29.86 -13.15
N SER A 751 -46.59 -30.33 -11.91
CA SER A 751 -47.55 -30.13 -10.80
C SER A 751 -46.84 -30.37 -9.42
N GLY A 752 -47.50 -30.10 -8.28
CA GLY A 752 -46.99 -30.44 -6.92
C GLY A 752 -47.57 -31.76 -6.36
N PRO A 753 -47.56 -32.02 -5.02
CA PRO A 753 -47.02 -31.21 -3.92
C PRO A 753 -46.23 -31.98 -2.80
N ARG A 754 -45.65 -31.17 -1.89
CA ARG A 754 -45.24 -31.41 -0.47
C ARG A 754 -45.45 -32.79 0.18
N LEU A 755 -44.46 -33.20 0.99
CA LEU A 755 -44.70 -33.60 2.40
C LEU A 755 -43.44 -33.46 3.29
N THR A 756 -43.67 -33.28 4.59
CA THR A 756 -42.68 -33.01 5.64
C THR A 756 -42.34 -34.26 6.45
N THR A 757 -41.13 -34.35 7.05
CA THR A 757 -41.01 -34.72 8.48
C THR A 757 -39.60 -34.50 9.06
N ARG A 758 -39.56 -33.98 10.30
CA ARG A 758 -38.43 -34.14 11.22
C ARG A 758 -38.52 -35.51 11.88
N ARG A 759 -37.40 -36.08 12.34
CA ARG A 759 -37.34 -36.74 13.66
C ARG A 759 -35.94 -36.68 14.27
N ARG A 760 -35.92 -36.71 15.60
CA ARG A 760 -34.80 -36.52 16.53
C ARG A 760 -34.77 -37.77 17.40
N TRP A 761 -33.59 -38.30 17.73
CA TRP A 761 -33.45 -39.48 18.60
C TRP A 761 -32.64 -39.16 19.86
N GLN A 762 -33.10 -39.72 20.98
CA GLN A 762 -32.38 -39.88 22.25
C GLN A 762 -32.92 -41.17 22.93
N PRO A 763 -32.22 -41.73 23.93
CA PRO A 763 -32.11 -43.19 24.08
C PRO A 763 -32.95 -43.79 25.22
N THR A 764 -32.92 -45.12 25.33
CA THR A 764 -33.39 -45.90 26.48
C THR A 764 -32.30 -46.82 26.99
N SER A 765 -32.13 -46.85 28.31
CA SER A 765 -31.18 -47.68 29.06
C SER A 765 -31.87 -48.83 29.80
N SER A 766 -31.21 -49.97 29.96
CA SER A 766 -31.59 -50.99 30.95
C SER A 766 -30.37 -51.76 31.50
N THR A 767 -30.19 -51.65 32.81
CA THR A 767 -29.32 -52.40 33.75
C THR A 767 -29.92 -53.80 34.04
N PRO A 768 -29.50 -54.63 35.04
CA PRO A 768 -28.38 -54.51 36.02
C PRO A 768 -27.53 -55.79 36.28
N ARG A 769 -26.29 -55.62 36.72
CA ARG A 769 -25.78 -56.04 38.05
C ARG A 769 -24.37 -55.52 38.29
#